data_AF-A0A2S5A5Z1-F1
#
_entry.id   AF-A0A2S5A5Z1-F1
#
_cell.length_a   1.000
_cell.length_b   1.000
_cell.length_c   1.000
_cell.angle_alpha   90.00
_cell.angle_beta   90.00
_cell.angle_gamma   90.00
#
_symmetry.space_group_name_H-M   'P 1'
#
loop_
_entity.id
_entity.type
_entity.pdbx_description
1 polymer ?
#
loop_
_entity_poly.entity_id
_entity_poly.type
_entity_poly.pdbx_seq_one_letter_code
_entity_poly.pdbx_strand_id
1 'polypeptide(L)'
;MKTILRIARVELSALFYSPIAWFLLILFLIQTAMVYTGKLESYVTSQDLGAHLNNLTFNFFTHPQMGGIFISGALSNLYLYIPLITMGLISREMNSGAIKLLYSSPVKLSSIVLGKYVAMLIFNLCMILMLSIVVAYACVHIEGIDAGMIFSGLFGIFLLLSAYAAIGLFMSCLSSYQVVAAIATFAVFAFMKFIGTLWQDYDFIRDLTAYLSISGRTEKMILGLITTRDVLYYVLITGMFLSFAWLKLLGDRKSISWTKSIANYSFVVAIVLAIGYMTSIPGYIGYWDTTHTKMNTISESAQQTLNELGDEPLEVTTYINLLDNTYSAGAPRNRNQDKARWERYMRFHPNIKLNYVYYYDSVQYEPLYTMNPGMTLAQIAQKQANVFKVDLGRFKTPAEIRKMVDLSGEMNRLVMQVKYKGKTTFLRTFNDMVFWPTEVETAAALKRLMVPAPRIAFLQGEEERSIDKLGDRHYKVATSELNVRASLINQGFDIESLTLKDEAIPEGLTALVIADPRSEFAPEVLQKIEQYIEQGGNLLLAGEPGKQSVLNPILKRLGVQIMDGTLAQDDKDFAADQVKSYVTSLGADFGRRIGNLHKEKDAISTKGVAGLNFTDNGDFKIQTLLSTDGAESWNMKGKLVIDSADVVYNPQAGDVKDSFPTALALTRMVNGKEQRILVTGDADFLSNIELGRRFPRTGNADFYQGFLGWFSYGKFPIEVSWADPVDNKLNMTGDGVSAVKWSSLGVIPGLLLLTGTILLIRRNRK
;
A
#
# COMPACT_ATOMS: atom_id res chain seq x y z
N MET A 1 -41.83 -19.27 -12.81
CA MET A 1 -41.55 -18.32 -11.71
C MET A 1 -42.55 -18.41 -10.55
N LYS A 2 -43.88 -18.44 -10.77
CA LYS A 2 -44.89 -18.51 -9.68
C LYS A 2 -44.66 -19.66 -8.66
N THR A 3 -44.30 -20.86 -9.12
CA THR A 3 -44.03 -22.02 -8.23
C THR A 3 -42.77 -21.84 -7.39
N ILE A 4 -41.69 -21.31 -7.98
CA ILE A 4 -40.42 -21.05 -7.27
C ILE A 4 -40.67 -20.09 -6.10
N LEU A 5 -41.37 -18.98 -6.36
CA LEU A 5 -41.69 -17.98 -5.33
C LEU A 5 -42.62 -18.53 -4.23
N ARG A 6 -43.56 -19.42 -4.56
CA ARG A 6 -44.36 -20.12 -3.54
C ARG A 6 -43.51 -20.99 -2.63
N ILE A 7 -42.61 -21.78 -3.20
CA ILE A 7 -41.68 -22.63 -2.43
C ILE A 7 -40.80 -21.75 -1.55
N ALA A 8 -40.22 -20.69 -2.12
CA ALA A 8 -39.40 -19.73 -1.38
C ALA A 8 -40.16 -19.11 -0.20
N ARG A 9 -41.41 -18.70 -0.41
CA ARG A 9 -42.25 -18.15 0.67
C ARG A 9 -42.49 -19.16 1.77
N VAL A 10 -42.78 -20.42 1.44
CA VAL A 10 -43.02 -21.49 2.44
C VAL A 10 -41.74 -21.76 3.24
N GLU A 11 -40.60 -21.90 2.56
CA GLU A 11 -39.31 -22.13 3.21
C GLU A 11 -38.89 -20.97 4.11
N LEU A 12 -39.01 -19.73 3.60
CA LEU A 12 -38.73 -18.51 4.36
C LEU A 12 -39.64 -18.41 5.60
N SER A 13 -40.93 -18.73 5.45
CA SER A 13 -41.85 -18.76 6.59
C SER A 13 -41.40 -19.80 7.62
N ALA A 14 -41.02 -21.01 7.18
CA ALA A 14 -40.55 -22.06 8.07
C ALA A 14 -39.27 -21.65 8.83
N LEU A 15 -38.38 -20.88 8.21
CA LEU A 15 -37.17 -20.33 8.85
C LEU A 15 -37.52 -19.31 9.94
N PHE A 16 -38.35 -18.31 9.63
CA PHE A 16 -38.76 -17.29 10.61
C PHE A 16 -39.72 -17.81 11.68
N TYR A 17 -40.35 -18.97 11.45
CA TYR A 17 -41.08 -19.73 12.46
C TYR A 17 -40.19 -20.63 13.33
N SER A 18 -38.87 -20.58 13.14
CA SER A 18 -37.88 -21.21 14.01
C SER A 18 -37.21 -20.14 14.90
N PRO A 19 -37.06 -20.38 16.22
CA PRO A 19 -36.32 -19.47 17.11
C PRO A 19 -34.87 -19.24 16.66
N ILE A 20 -34.27 -20.22 15.98
CA ILE A 20 -32.86 -20.19 15.57
C ILE A 20 -32.60 -19.04 14.59
N ALA A 21 -33.50 -18.77 13.65
CA ALA A 21 -33.33 -17.71 12.66
C ALA A 21 -33.24 -16.32 13.31
N TRP A 22 -34.11 -16.05 14.29
CA TRP A 22 -34.11 -14.81 15.07
C TRP A 22 -32.87 -14.70 15.95
N PHE A 23 -32.51 -15.78 16.64
CA PHE A 23 -31.31 -15.83 17.46
C PHE A 23 -30.06 -15.50 16.65
N LEU A 24 -29.92 -16.05 15.44
CA LEU A 24 -28.78 -15.78 14.58
C LEU A 24 -28.74 -14.33 14.08
N LEU A 25 -29.87 -13.73 13.71
CA LEU A 25 -29.93 -12.32 13.31
C LEU A 25 -29.54 -11.40 14.47
N ILE A 26 -30.05 -11.68 15.67
CA ILE A 26 -29.73 -10.92 16.89
C ILE A 26 -28.25 -11.06 17.24
N LEU A 27 -27.73 -12.29 17.24
CA LEU A 27 -26.33 -12.56 17.54
C LEU A 27 -25.40 -11.84 16.56
N PHE A 28 -25.73 -11.88 15.26
CA PHE A 28 -24.97 -11.20 14.22
C PHE A 28 -25.00 -9.67 14.38
N LEU A 29 -26.16 -9.10 14.69
CA LEU A 29 -26.30 -7.67 14.98
C LEU A 29 -25.47 -7.27 16.21
N ILE A 30 -25.58 -8.01 17.31
CA ILE A 30 -24.81 -7.73 18.54
C ILE A 30 -23.31 -7.79 18.26
N GLN A 31 -22.84 -8.81 17.54
CA GLN A 31 -21.42 -8.97 17.23
C GLN A 31 -20.89 -7.80 16.39
N THR A 32 -21.61 -7.40 15.34
CA THR A 32 -21.20 -6.29 14.47
C THR A 32 -21.29 -4.94 15.20
N ALA A 33 -22.32 -4.74 16.03
CA ALA A 33 -22.47 -3.57 16.87
C ALA A 33 -21.40 -3.46 17.97
N MET A 34 -20.94 -4.57 18.55
CA MET A 34 -19.84 -4.56 19.53
C MET A 34 -18.53 -4.07 18.91
N VAL A 35 -18.19 -4.55 17.72
CA VAL A 35 -16.99 -4.09 16.99
C VAL A 35 -17.09 -2.60 16.64
N TYR A 36 -18.26 -2.16 16.15
CA TYR A 36 -18.49 -0.76 15.81
C TYR A 36 -18.40 0.16 17.03
N THR A 37 -19.14 -0.14 18.10
CA THR A 37 -19.19 0.70 19.31
C THR A 37 -17.83 0.79 20.00
N GLY A 38 -17.04 -0.28 20.03
CA GLY A 38 -15.68 -0.24 20.56
C GLY A 38 -14.74 0.67 19.75
N LYS A 39 -14.83 0.63 18.41
CA LYS A 39 -14.07 1.56 17.55
C LYS A 39 -14.54 3.00 17.72
N LEU A 40 -15.85 3.20 17.79
CA LEU A 40 -16.48 4.50 17.97
C LEU A 40 -16.01 5.18 19.26
N GLU A 41 -16.02 4.43 20.36
CA GLU A 41 -15.49 4.87 21.66
C GLU A 41 -14.02 5.29 21.53
N SER A 42 -13.17 4.44 20.93
CA SER A 42 -11.75 4.74 20.73
C SER A 42 -11.51 6.01 19.91
N TYR A 43 -12.22 6.20 18.78
CA TYR A 43 -11.99 7.36 17.92
C TYR A 43 -12.55 8.66 18.50
N VAL A 44 -13.70 8.62 19.19
CA VAL A 44 -14.23 9.79 19.92
C VAL A 44 -13.24 10.19 21.02
N THR A 45 -12.73 9.24 21.81
CA THR A 45 -11.72 9.55 22.83
C THR A 45 -10.45 10.13 22.22
N SER A 46 -9.94 9.59 21.10
CA SER A 46 -8.77 10.18 20.43
C SER A 46 -9.03 11.61 19.94
N GLN A 47 -10.21 11.87 19.38
CA GLN A 47 -10.59 13.21 18.92
C GLN A 47 -10.73 14.20 20.09
N ASP A 48 -11.35 13.78 21.20
CA ASP A 48 -11.51 14.59 22.41
C ASP A 48 -10.16 14.93 23.06
N LEU A 49 -9.14 14.05 22.90
CA LEU A 49 -7.75 14.30 23.30
C LEU A 49 -6.97 15.20 22.31
N GLY A 50 -7.61 15.70 21.25
CA GLY A 50 -7.01 16.60 20.26
C GLY A 50 -6.29 15.89 19.10
N ALA A 51 -6.42 14.57 18.96
CA ALA A 51 -5.83 13.86 17.82
C ALA A 51 -6.62 14.11 16.52
N HIS A 52 -5.91 14.32 15.43
CA HIS A 52 -6.51 14.40 14.10
C HIS A 52 -6.91 13.02 13.59
N LEU A 53 -8.19 12.86 13.25
CA LEU A 53 -8.70 11.65 12.62
C LEU A 53 -8.53 11.74 11.10
N ASN A 54 -8.44 10.59 10.44
CA ASN A 54 -8.28 10.52 8.99
C ASN A 54 -8.94 9.25 8.44
N ASN A 55 -9.57 9.34 7.25
CA ASN A 55 -10.07 8.20 6.47
C ASN A 55 -10.95 7.25 7.30
N LEU A 56 -11.95 7.81 7.99
CA LEU A 56 -12.74 7.09 8.99
C LEU A 56 -13.49 5.90 8.38
N THR A 57 -14.07 6.03 7.18
CA THR A 57 -14.80 4.95 6.51
C THR A 57 -13.91 3.73 6.31
N PHE A 58 -12.69 3.94 5.80
CA PHE A 58 -11.72 2.85 5.64
C PHE A 58 -11.42 2.19 6.99
N ASN A 59 -11.12 3.00 8.00
CA ASN A 59 -10.71 2.58 9.35
C ASN A 59 -11.79 1.84 10.13
N PHE A 60 -13.05 2.28 10.02
CA PHE A 60 -14.21 1.64 10.64
C PHE A 60 -14.58 0.35 9.93
N PHE A 61 -14.70 0.35 8.61
CA PHE A 61 -15.36 -0.74 7.88
C PHE A 61 -14.39 -1.74 7.26
N THR A 62 -13.25 -1.30 6.74
CA THR A 62 -12.50 -2.07 5.74
C THR A 62 -11.06 -2.39 6.12
N HIS A 63 -10.49 -1.70 7.13
CA HIS A 63 -9.08 -1.83 7.48
C HIS A 63 -8.71 -3.28 7.85
N PRO A 64 -7.83 -3.96 7.09
CA PRO A 64 -7.53 -5.37 7.33
C PRO A 64 -6.81 -5.65 8.65
N GLN A 65 -5.78 -4.86 8.98
CA GLN A 65 -4.93 -5.06 10.15
C GLN A 65 -5.57 -4.58 11.45
N MET A 66 -6.28 -3.43 11.43
CA MET A 66 -7.02 -2.93 12.60
C MET A 66 -8.43 -3.53 12.72
N GLY A 67 -8.77 -4.53 11.90
CA GLY A 67 -10.01 -5.27 11.97
C GLY A 67 -11.27 -4.43 11.74
N GLY A 68 -11.47 -3.90 10.54
CA GLY A 68 -12.70 -3.21 10.14
C GLY A 68 -13.95 -4.10 10.24
N ILE A 69 -15.12 -3.49 10.46
CA ILE A 69 -16.40 -4.18 10.76
C ILE A 69 -16.76 -5.22 9.70
N PHE A 70 -16.51 -4.96 8.42
CA PHE A 70 -16.81 -5.92 7.36
C PHE A 70 -15.91 -7.16 7.43
N ILE A 71 -14.71 -7.03 7.97
CA ILE A 71 -13.74 -8.13 8.08
C ILE A 71 -13.92 -8.86 9.42
N SER A 72 -13.75 -8.16 10.55
CA SER A 72 -13.74 -8.73 11.91
C SER A 72 -15.14 -8.95 12.49
N GLY A 73 -16.11 -8.10 12.12
CA GLY A 73 -17.49 -8.21 12.56
C GLY A 73 -18.30 -9.18 11.68
N ALA A 74 -18.10 -9.13 10.37
CA ALA A 74 -18.83 -9.95 9.41
C ALA A 74 -18.03 -11.15 8.88
N LEU A 75 -17.07 -10.95 7.96
CA LEU A 75 -16.43 -12.04 7.22
C LEU A 75 -15.88 -13.17 8.09
N SER A 76 -15.26 -12.85 9.22
CA SER A 76 -14.69 -13.84 10.13
C SER A 76 -15.72 -14.74 10.81
N ASN A 77 -17.01 -14.38 10.79
CA ASN A 77 -18.05 -15.08 11.55
C ASN A 77 -19.11 -15.71 10.63
N LEU A 78 -19.28 -15.20 9.41
CA LEU A 78 -20.32 -15.68 8.47
C LEU A 78 -20.25 -17.17 8.16
N TYR A 79 -19.05 -17.75 8.12
CA TYR A 79 -18.90 -19.18 7.86
C TYR A 79 -19.50 -20.06 8.97
N LEU A 80 -19.69 -19.53 10.19
CA LEU A 80 -20.33 -20.21 11.31
C LEU A 80 -21.86 -20.24 11.16
N TYR A 81 -22.47 -19.17 10.65
CA TYR A 81 -23.93 -19.05 10.59
C TYR A 81 -24.55 -19.87 9.47
N ILE A 82 -23.90 -19.91 8.30
CA ILE A 82 -24.52 -20.50 7.10
C ILE A 82 -24.82 -22.01 7.24
N PRO A 83 -23.93 -22.84 7.79
CA PRO A 83 -24.23 -24.26 7.98
C PRO A 83 -25.45 -24.50 8.87
N LEU A 84 -25.66 -23.68 9.91
CA LEU A 84 -26.81 -23.81 10.80
C LEU A 84 -28.14 -23.51 10.10
N ILE A 85 -28.18 -22.53 9.20
CA ILE A 85 -29.41 -22.16 8.49
C ILE A 85 -29.67 -23.05 7.26
N THR A 86 -28.62 -23.58 6.63
CA THR A 86 -28.73 -24.37 5.39
C THR A 86 -28.86 -25.88 5.63
N MET A 87 -28.37 -26.39 6.78
CA MET A 87 -28.31 -27.83 7.02
C MET A 87 -29.65 -28.53 6.85
N GLY A 88 -30.76 -27.88 7.21
CA GLY A 88 -32.12 -28.43 7.20
C GLY A 88 -32.91 -28.25 5.91
N LEU A 89 -32.35 -27.62 4.87
CA LEU A 89 -33.10 -27.28 3.65
C LEU A 89 -33.66 -28.51 2.94
N ILE A 90 -32.89 -29.59 2.82
CA ILE A 90 -33.29 -30.85 2.19
C ILE A 90 -33.16 -32.04 3.15
N SER A 91 -32.11 -32.07 3.99
CA SER A 91 -31.88 -33.17 4.94
C SER A 91 -33.07 -33.44 5.86
N ARG A 92 -33.83 -32.39 6.24
CA ARG A 92 -35.05 -32.53 7.07
C ARG A 92 -36.15 -33.29 6.34
N GLU A 93 -36.32 -33.06 5.04
CA GLU A 93 -37.30 -33.75 4.19
C GLU A 93 -36.87 -35.18 3.87
N MET A 94 -35.55 -35.42 3.78
CA MET A 94 -34.98 -36.76 3.65
C MET A 94 -35.19 -37.57 4.93
N ASN A 95 -34.85 -37.00 6.10
CA ASN A 95 -34.99 -37.66 7.39
C ASN A 95 -36.45 -38.03 7.70
N SER A 96 -37.39 -37.13 7.40
CA SER A 96 -38.82 -37.37 7.63
C SER A 96 -39.49 -38.27 6.59
N GLY A 97 -38.77 -38.67 5.53
CA GLY A 97 -39.33 -39.42 4.40
C GLY A 97 -40.25 -38.61 3.47
N ALA A 98 -40.52 -37.34 3.79
CA ALA A 98 -41.34 -36.43 2.98
C ALA A 98 -40.76 -36.19 1.58
N ILE A 99 -39.46 -36.42 1.38
CA ILE A 99 -38.80 -36.34 0.07
C ILE A 99 -39.47 -37.22 -1.00
N LYS A 100 -40.06 -38.37 -0.61
CA LYS A 100 -40.81 -39.24 -1.53
C LYS A 100 -42.06 -38.55 -2.07
N LEU A 101 -42.76 -37.78 -1.23
CA LEU A 101 -43.93 -36.99 -1.63
C LEU A 101 -43.52 -35.87 -2.59
N LEU A 102 -42.37 -35.23 -2.36
CA LEU A 102 -41.83 -34.22 -3.26
C LEU A 102 -41.50 -34.80 -4.64
N TYR A 103 -40.92 -36.01 -4.71
CA TYR A 103 -40.63 -36.67 -5.97
C TYR A 103 -41.87 -37.11 -6.75
N SER A 104 -42.96 -37.43 -6.06
CA SER A 104 -44.25 -37.76 -6.67
C SER A 104 -45.08 -36.52 -7.04
N SER A 105 -44.73 -35.34 -6.51
CA SER A 105 -45.44 -34.10 -6.82
C SER A 105 -45.19 -33.64 -8.28
N PRO A 106 -46.16 -32.95 -8.93
CA PRO A 106 -46.02 -32.42 -10.28
C PRO A 106 -45.13 -31.16 -10.35
N VAL A 107 -44.10 -31.08 -9.49
CA VAL A 107 -43.18 -29.94 -9.38
C VAL A 107 -41.83 -30.33 -9.98
N LYS A 108 -41.27 -29.45 -10.82
CA LYS A 108 -39.92 -29.65 -11.36
C LYS A 108 -38.88 -29.58 -10.23
N LEU A 109 -37.91 -30.49 -10.20
CA LEU A 109 -36.83 -30.50 -9.20
C LEU A 109 -36.04 -29.18 -9.19
N SER A 110 -35.82 -28.58 -10.36
CA SER A 110 -35.18 -27.25 -10.48
C SER A 110 -35.97 -26.15 -9.76
N SER A 111 -37.31 -26.23 -9.74
CA SER A 111 -38.13 -25.28 -9.00
C SER A 111 -37.99 -25.43 -7.49
N ILE A 112 -37.72 -26.65 -6.99
CA ILE A 112 -37.49 -26.93 -5.57
C ILE A 112 -36.15 -26.35 -5.13
N VAL A 113 -35.07 -26.69 -5.86
CA VAL A 113 -33.72 -26.20 -5.58
C VAL A 113 -33.67 -24.67 -5.63
N LEU A 114 -34.16 -24.07 -6.72
CA LEU A 114 -34.18 -22.61 -6.86
C LEU A 114 -35.12 -21.94 -5.84
N GLY A 115 -36.24 -22.56 -5.48
CA GLY A 115 -37.17 -22.03 -4.48
C GLY A 115 -36.52 -21.94 -3.10
N LYS A 116 -35.86 -23.01 -2.66
CA LYS A 116 -35.13 -23.04 -1.38
C LYS A 116 -33.93 -22.09 -1.40
N TYR A 117 -33.22 -22.00 -2.52
CA TYR A 117 -32.13 -21.05 -2.67
C TYR A 117 -32.60 -19.58 -2.58
N VAL A 118 -33.70 -19.22 -3.25
CA VAL A 118 -34.27 -17.86 -3.17
C VAL A 118 -34.71 -17.51 -1.75
N ALA A 119 -35.22 -18.46 -0.96
CA ALA A 119 -35.50 -18.23 0.46
C ALA A 119 -34.22 -17.86 1.23
N MET A 120 -33.09 -18.51 0.92
CA MET A 120 -31.79 -18.17 1.51
C MET A 120 -31.26 -16.83 1.05
N LEU A 121 -31.46 -16.43 -0.21
CA LEU A 121 -31.11 -15.08 -0.66
C LEU A 121 -31.86 -14.00 0.13
N ILE A 122 -33.16 -14.20 0.39
CA ILE A 122 -33.95 -13.26 1.19
C ILE A 122 -33.46 -13.22 2.64
N PHE A 123 -33.14 -14.37 3.23
CA PHE A 123 -32.55 -14.41 4.57
C PHE A 123 -31.18 -13.73 4.63
N ASN A 124 -30.34 -13.91 3.62
CA ASN A 124 -29.06 -13.22 3.49
C ASN A 124 -29.25 -11.70 3.37
N LEU A 125 -30.30 -11.22 2.68
CA LEU A 125 -30.65 -9.80 2.69
C LEU A 125 -31.02 -9.31 4.10
N CYS A 126 -31.70 -10.11 4.91
CA CYS A 126 -31.94 -9.77 6.32
C CYS A 126 -30.64 -9.67 7.12
N MET A 127 -29.66 -10.53 6.86
CA MET A 127 -28.31 -10.41 7.47
C MET A 127 -27.62 -9.11 7.03
N ILE A 128 -27.65 -8.77 5.74
CA ILE A 128 -27.11 -7.50 5.23
C ILE A 128 -27.85 -6.30 5.85
N LEU A 129 -29.15 -6.41 6.08
CA LEU A 129 -29.93 -5.38 6.78
C LEU A 129 -29.42 -5.15 8.21
N MET A 130 -29.05 -6.20 8.95
CA MET A 130 -28.47 -6.04 10.29
C MET A 130 -27.15 -5.27 10.25
N LEU A 131 -26.30 -5.57 9.26
CA LEU A 131 -25.05 -4.83 9.05
C LEU A 131 -25.32 -3.38 8.60
N SER A 132 -26.38 -3.16 7.82
CA SER A 132 -26.79 -1.84 7.35
C SER A 132 -27.30 -0.94 8.48
N ILE A 133 -27.82 -1.49 9.58
CA ILE A 133 -28.17 -0.73 10.79
C ILE A 133 -26.91 -0.07 11.37
N VAL A 134 -25.80 -0.82 11.48
CA VAL A 134 -24.52 -0.30 11.96
C VAL A 134 -23.97 0.77 11.01
N VAL A 135 -24.07 0.54 9.71
CA VAL A 135 -23.73 1.55 8.68
C VAL A 135 -24.57 2.82 8.84
N ALA A 136 -25.86 2.70 9.13
CA ALA A 136 -26.73 3.86 9.32
C ALA A 136 -26.29 4.74 10.51
N TYR A 137 -25.85 4.14 11.62
CA TYR A 137 -25.23 4.91 12.71
C TYR A 137 -23.97 5.65 12.23
N ALA A 138 -23.10 4.97 11.49
CA ALA A 138 -21.87 5.60 10.99
C ALA A 138 -22.17 6.76 10.04
N CYS A 139 -23.16 6.65 9.15
CA CYS A 139 -23.56 7.74 8.25
C CYS A 139 -24.07 8.99 8.98
N VAL A 140 -24.60 8.83 10.20
CA VAL A 140 -25.07 9.98 11.02
C VAL A 140 -23.92 10.69 11.72
N HIS A 141 -22.85 9.95 12.08
CA HIS A 141 -21.77 10.48 12.92
C HIS A 141 -20.47 10.77 12.19
N ILE A 142 -20.22 10.15 11.03
CA ILE A 142 -19.05 10.38 10.18
C ILE A 142 -19.45 11.39 9.10
N GLU A 143 -18.84 12.57 9.11
CA GLU A 143 -19.00 13.52 8.00
C GLU A 143 -18.32 12.97 6.74
N GLY A 144 -18.94 13.14 5.57
CA GLY A 144 -18.29 12.77 4.29
C GLY A 144 -18.07 11.28 4.04
N ILE A 145 -18.86 10.39 4.67
CA ILE A 145 -18.69 8.93 4.57
C ILE A 145 -18.58 8.42 3.11
N ASP A 146 -17.64 7.50 2.84
CA ASP A 146 -17.46 6.91 1.51
C ASP A 146 -18.53 5.83 1.24
N ALA A 147 -19.68 6.29 0.73
CA ALA A 147 -20.80 5.42 0.39
C ALA A 147 -20.46 4.38 -0.69
N GLY A 148 -19.54 4.69 -1.60
CA GLY A 148 -19.11 3.77 -2.66
C GLY A 148 -18.34 2.58 -2.09
N MET A 149 -17.42 2.83 -1.16
CA MET A 149 -16.69 1.79 -0.43
C MET A 149 -17.64 0.90 0.37
N ILE A 150 -18.59 1.51 1.11
CA ILE A 150 -19.59 0.80 1.90
C ILE A 150 -20.45 -0.12 1.03
N PHE A 151 -21.00 0.42 -0.06
CA PHE A 151 -21.82 -0.35 -0.99
C PHE A 151 -21.07 -1.55 -1.56
N SER A 152 -19.83 -1.34 -2.00
CA SER A 152 -18.98 -2.40 -2.54
C SER A 152 -18.72 -3.51 -1.50
N GLY A 153 -18.44 -3.15 -0.25
CA GLY A 153 -18.26 -4.12 0.83
C GLY A 153 -19.53 -4.92 1.15
N LEU A 154 -20.69 -4.26 1.27
CA LEU A 154 -21.98 -4.94 1.48
C LEU A 154 -22.33 -5.88 0.33
N PHE A 155 -22.08 -5.44 -0.91
CA PHE A 155 -22.29 -6.24 -2.12
C PHE A 155 -21.39 -7.48 -2.14
N GLY A 156 -20.10 -7.33 -1.83
CA GLY A 156 -19.15 -8.46 -1.73
C GLY A 156 -19.55 -9.47 -0.66
N ILE A 157 -19.96 -9.01 0.52
CA ILE A 157 -20.46 -9.88 1.59
C ILE A 157 -21.73 -10.62 1.15
N PHE A 158 -22.65 -9.95 0.45
CA PHE A 158 -23.86 -10.58 -0.07
C PHE A 158 -23.57 -11.68 -1.09
N LEU A 159 -22.62 -11.45 -2.01
CA LEU A 159 -22.18 -12.47 -2.97
C LEU A 159 -21.56 -13.69 -2.27
N LEU A 160 -20.74 -13.45 -1.25
CA LEU A 160 -20.16 -14.52 -0.42
C LEU A 160 -21.25 -15.36 0.26
N LEU A 161 -22.20 -14.71 0.93
CA LEU A 161 -23.33 -15.37 1.57
C LEU A 161 -24.16 -16.18 0.57
N SER A 162 -24.33 -15.66 -0.65
CA SER A 162 -25.05 -16.31 -1.73
C SER A 162 -24.35 -17.59 -2.21
N ALA A 163 -23.02 -17.58 -2.31
CA ALA A 163 -22.24 -18.77 -2.62
C ALA A 163 -22.26 -19.80 -1.48
N TYR A 164 -22.10 -19.33 -0.23
CA TYR A 164 -22.21 -20.18 0.96
C TYR A 164 -23.57 -20.86 1.08
N ALA A 165 -24.66 -20.16 0.78
CA ALA A 165 -26.00 -20.72 0.77
C ALA A 165 -26.17 -21.84 -0.28
N ALA A 166 -25.58 -21.67 -1.47
CA ALA A 166 -25.62 -22.68 -2.53
C ALA A 166 -24.84 -23.94 -2.13
N ILE A 167 -23.66 -23.77 -1.53
CA ILE A 167 -22.85 -24.87 -0.98
C ILE A 167 -23.64 -25.61 0.10
N GLY A 168 -24.16 -24.90 1.10
CA GLY A 168 -24.92 -25.50 2.20
C GLY A 168 -26.17 -26.25 1.72
N LEU A 169 -26.88 -25.71 0.72
CA LEU A 169 -28.01 -26.40 0.08
C LEU A 169 -27.58 -27.71 -0.59
N PHE A 170 -26.46 -27.72 -1.32
CA PHE A 170 -25.93 -28.96 -1.90
C PHE A 170 -25.54 -29.98 -0.82
N MET A 171 -24.84 -29.56 0.22
CA MET A 171 -24.45 -30.45 1.32
C MET A 171 -25.66 -31.03 2.06
N SER A 172 -26.74 -30.25 2.18
CA SER A 172 -28.03 -30.73 2.71
C SER A 172 -28.67 -31.84 1.87
N CYS A 173 -28.35 -31.94 0.58
CA CYS A 173 -28.81 -33.04 -0.30
C CYS A 173 -27.98 -34.34 -0.15
N LEU A 174 -26.81 -34.29 0.48
CA LEU A 174 -25.90 -35.43 0.57
C LEU A 174 -26.15 -36.32 1.80
N SER A 175 -26.86 -35.81 2.81
CA SER A 175 -27.12 -36.51 4.05
C SER A 175 -28.56 -36.33 4.52
N SER A 176 -29.14 -37.39 5.08
CA SER A 176 -30.41 -37.33 5.79
C SER A 176 -30.27 -36.66 7.17
N TYR A 177 -29.07 -36.54 7.72
CA TYR A 177 -28.84 -35.98 9.05
C TYR A 177 -28.35 -34.53 8.98
N GLN A 178 -29.09 -33.61 9.61
CA GLN A 178 -28.78 -32.17 9.64
C GLN A 178 -27.35 -31.89 10.14
N VAL A 179 -26.95 -32.52 11.25
CA VAL A 179 -25.61 -32.31 11.84
C VAL A 179 -24.51 -32.71 10.86
N VAL A 180 -24.68 -33.84 10.16
CA VAL A 180 -23.70 -34.31 9.16
C VAL A 180 -23.65 -33.34 7.97
N ALA A 181 -24.79 -32.82 7.50
CA ALA A 181 -24.83 -31.81 6.46
C ALA A 181 -24.11 -30.50 6.87
N ALA A 182 -24.28 -30.06 8.13
CA ALA A 182 -23.59 -28.90 8.68
C ALA A 182 -22.07 -29.10 8.72
N ILE A 183 -21.60 -30.21 9.30
CA ILE A 183 -20.16 -30.56 9.39
C ILE A 183 -19.54 -30.64 8.00
N ALA A 184 -20.23 -31.27 7.05
CA ALA A 184 -19.74 -31.40 5.70
C ALA A 184 -19.69 -30.03 4.98
N THR A 185 -20.62 -29.11 5.27
CA THR A 185 -20.56 -27.72 4.79
C THR A 185 -19.34 -26.99 5.35
N PHE A 186 -19.05 -27.15 6.64
CA PHE A 186 -17.83 -26.60 7.25
C PHE A 186 -16.56 -27.13 6.58
N ALA A 187 -16.51 -28.44 6.29
CA ALA A 187 -15.37 -29.04 5.60
C ALA A 187 -15.15 -28.44 4.20
N VAL A 188 -16.22 -28.18 3.44
CA VAL A 188 -16.13 -27.52 2.12
C VAL A 188 -15.67 -26.07 2.26
N PHE A 189 -16.16 -25.32 3.24
CA PHE A 189 -15.70 -23.95 3.48
C PHE A 189 -14.22 -23.91 3.85
N ALA A 190 -13.76 -24.81 4.72
CA ALA A 190 -12.35 -24.94 5.06
C ALA A 190 -11.53 -25.28 3.81
N PHE A 191 -11.97 -26.24 3.00
CA PHE A 191 -11.31 -26.59 1.75
C PHE A 191 -11.20 -25.40 0.79
N MET A 192 -12.29 -24.66 0.55
CA MET A 192 -12.27 -23.49 -0.34
C MET A 192 -11.41 -22.34 0.18
N LYS A 193 -11.31 -22.19 1.51
CA LYS A 193 -10.43 -21.21 2.14
C LYS A 193 -8.96 -21.58 1.97
N PHE A 194 -8.60 -22.85 2.16
CA PHE A 194 -7.21 -23.31 2.16
C PHE A 194 -6.71 -23.83 0.81
N ILE A 195 -7.56 -24.09 -0.18
CA ILE A 195 -7.11 -24.64 -1.47
C ILE A 195 -6.00 -23.79 -2.12
N GLY A 196 -6.11 -22.47 -2.01
CA GLY A 196 -5.13 -21.51 -2.54
C GLY A 196 -3.77 -21.51 -1.86
N THR A 197 -3.54 -22.32 -0.82
CA THR A 197 -2.24 -22.45 -0.15
C THR A 197 -1.55 -23.77 -0.46
N LEU A 198 -2.18 -24.64 -1.25
CA LEU A 198 -1.70 -25.98 -1.52
C LEU A 198 -0.67 -25.99 -2.67
N TRP A 199 0.48 -26.64 -2.47
CA TRP A 199 1.55 -26.83 -3.48
C TRP A 199 1.98 -25.56 -4.25
N GLN A 200 2.16 -24.45 -3.54
CA GLN A 200 2.43 -23.15 -4.14
C GLN A 200 3.78 -23.04 -4.86
N ASP A 201 4.68 -24.02 -4.69
CA ASP A 201 5.98 -24.06 -5.37
C ASP A 201 5.91 -24.56 -6.83
N TYR A 202 4.79 -25.18 -7.22
CA TYR A 202 4.56 -25.68 -8.57
C TYR A 202 3.67 -24.72 -9.36
N ASP A 203 4.17 -24.20 -10.48
CA ASP A 203 3.52 -23.08 -11.19
C ASP A 203 2.08 -23.38 -11.63
N PHE A 204 1.84 -24.53 -12.25
CA PHE A 204 0.51 -24.93 -12.71
C PHE A 204 -0.48 -25.10 -11.55
N ILE A 205 -0.05 -25.78 -10.47
CA ILE A 205 -0.92 -26.04 -9.31
C ILE A 205 -1.20 -24.74 -8.57
N ARG A 206 -0.20 -23.87 -8.39
CA ARG A 206 -0.34 -22.55 -7.76
C ARG A 206 -1.37 -21.69 -8.49
N ASP A 207 -1.29 -21.61 -9.81
CA ASP A 207 -2.19 -20.78 -10.61
C ASP A 207 -3.63 -21.37 -10.61
N LEU A 208 -3.78 -22.70 -10.69
CA LEU A 208 -5.08 -23.38 -10.60
C LEU A 208 -5.73 -23.25 -9.21
N THR A 209 -4.95 -23.45 -8.15
CA THR A 209 -5.44 -23.39 -6.76
C THR A 209 -5.82 -21.97 -6.35
N ALA A 210 -5.06 -20.96 -6.79
CA ALA A 210 -5.40 -19.56 -6.60
C ALA A 210 -6.69 -19.18 -7.34
N TYR A 211 -6.88 -19.72 -8.55
CA TYR A 211 -8.12 -19.52 -9.30
C TYR A 211 -9.34 -20.09 -8.55
N LEU A 212 -9.21 -21.30 -7.98
CA LEU A 212 -10.29 -21.94 -7.23
C LEU A 212 -10.55 -21.33 -5.84
N SER A 213 -9.56 -20.63 -5.26
CA SER A 213 -9.69 -20.06 -3.91
C SER A 213 -10.77 -18.98 -3.84
N ILE A 214 -11.53 -19.02 -2.76
CA ILE A 214 -12.50 -17.98 -2.41
C ILE A 214 -11.84 -16.83 -1.63
N SER A 215 -10.66 -17.07 -1.07
CA SER A 215 -9.96 -16.11 -0.20
C SER A 215 -9.43 -14.92 -1.01
N GLY A 216 -9.53 -13.72 -0.46
CA GLY A 216 -9.02 -12.49 -1.07
C GLY A 216 -9.98 -11.80 -2.03
N ARG A 217 -11.03 -12.49 -2.51
CA ARG A 217 -11.97 -11.94 -3.50
C ARG A 217 -12.99 -10.99 -2.86
N THR A 218 -13.58 -11.36 -1.73
CA THR A 218 -14.48 -10.46 -1.00
C THR A 218 -13.72 -9.28 -0.43
N GLU A 219 -12.48 -9.50 -0.01
CA GLU A 219 -11.60 -8.49 0.59
C GLU A 219 -11.30 -7.37 -0.41
N LYS A 220 -11.10 -7.66 -1.71
CA LYS A 220 -10.98 -6.64 -2.76
C LYS A 220 -12.23 -5.76 -2.85
N MET A 221 -13.42 -6.36 -2.79
CA MET A 221 -14.68 -5.61 -2.82
C MET A 221 -14.90 -4.80 -1.54
N ILE A 222 -14.50 -5.32 -0.38
CA ILE A 222 -14.51 -4.57 0.89
C ILE A 222 -13.61 -3.34 0.81
N LEU A 223 -12.46 -3.44 0.16
CA LEU A 223 -11.56 -2.31 -0.10
C LEU A 223 -12.08 -1.34 -1.19
N GLY A 224 -13.28 -1.57 -1.75
CA GLY A 224 -13.89 -0.71 -2.76
C GLY A 224 -13.54 -1.04 -4.22
N LEU A 225 -12.94 -2.20 -4.50
CA LEU A 225 -12.62 -2.64 -5.85
C LEU A 225 -13.55 -3.78 -6.29
N ILE A 226 -14.51 -3.46 -7.17
CA ILE A 226 -15.37 -4.47 -7.81
C ILE A 226 -14.75 -4.84 -9.16
N THR A 227 -14.51 -6.14 -9.36
CA THR A 227 -14.06 -6.67 -10.67
C THR A 227 -15.08 -7.64 -11.25
N THR A 228 -15.26 -7.63 -12.57
CA THR A 228 -16.17 -8.58 -13.24
C THR A 228 -15.74 -10.03 -13.01
N ARG A 229 -14.42 -10.27 -12.96
CA ARG A 229 -13.82 -11.57 -12.62
C ARG A 229 -14.30 -12.11 -11.28
N ASP A 230 -14.26 -11.27 -10.23
CA ASP A 230 -14.64 -11.71 -8.88
C ASP A 230 -16.16 -11.88 -8.75
N VAL A 231 -16.97 -11.02 -9.38
CA VAL A 231 -18.43 -11.19 -9.42
C VAL A 231 -18.81 -12.48 -10.16
N LEU A 232 -18.22 -12.72 -11.33
CA LEU A 232 -18.47 -13.92 -12.12
C LEU A 232 -18.01 -15.18 -11.39
N TYR A 233 -16.91 -15.14 -10.63
CA TYR A 233 -16.49 -16.24 -9.77
C TYR A 233 -17.61 -16.66 -8.80
N TYR A 234 -18.22 -15.72 -8.07
CA TYR A 234 -19.32 -16.04 -7.14
C TYR A 234 -20.57 -16.57 -7.87
N VAL A 235 -20.90 -16.02 -9.03
CA VAL A 235 -22.01 -16.51 -9.87
C VAL A 235 -21.75 -17.94 -10.35
N LEU A 236 -20.53 -18.23 -10.81
CA LEU A 236 -20.13 -19.54 -11.32
C LEU A 236 -20.12 -20.60 -10.21
N ILE A 237 -19.52 -20.30 -9.06
CA ILE A 237 -19.53 -21.20 -7.89
C ILE A 237 -20.96 -21.46 -7.42
N THR A 238 -21.79 -20.42 -7.34
CA THR A 238 -23.21 -20.56 -6.99
C THR A 238 -23.93 -21.47 -7.97
N GLY A 239 -23.80 -21.22 -9.28
CA GLY A 239 -24.40 -22.04 -10.34
C GLY A 239 -23.91 -23.49 -10.30
N MET A 240 -22.63 -23.71 -10.01
CA MET A 240 -22.02 -25.04 -9.86
C MET A 240 -22.70 -25.83 -8.74
N PHE A 241 -22.76 -25.28 -7.53
CA PHE A 241 -23.33 -25.98 -6.38
C PHE A 241 -24.86 -26.16 -6.48
N LEU A 242 -25.58 -25.21 -7.10
CA LEU A 242 -27.00 -25.40 -7.41
C LEU A 242 -27.22 -26.52 -8.45
N SER A 243 -26.34 -26.60 -9.46
CA SER A 243 -26.36 -27.69 -10.44
C SER A 243 -26.06 -29.03 -9.77
N PHE A 244 -25.12 -29.07 -8.83
CA PHE A 244 -24.81 -30.26 -8.05
C PHE A 244 -26.00 -30.71 -7.20
N ALA A 245 -26.68 -29.78 -6.52
CA ALA A 245 -27.90 -30.08 -5.77
C ALA A 245 -29.00 -30.66 -6.67
N TRP A 246 -29.19 -30.08 -7.85
CA TRP A 246 -30.15 -30.57 -8.83
C TRP A 246 -29.78 -31.96 -9.37
N LEU A 247 -28.51 -32.19 -9.74
CA LEU A 247 -28.00 -33.48 -10.22
C LEU A 247 -28.14 -34.57 -9.17
N LYS A 248 -27.86 -34.27 -7.89
CA LYS A 248 -28.04 -35.24 -6.80
C LYS A 248 -29.49 -35.70 -6.68
N LEU A 249 -30.43 -34.76 -6.61
CA LEU A 249 -31.87 -35.07 -6.49
C LEU A 249 -32.40 -35.79 -7.74
N LEU A 250 -31.92 -35.42 -8.92
CA LEU A 250 -32.28 -36.10 -10.17
C LEU A 250 -31.75 -37.53 -10.21
N GLY A 251 -30.50 -37.73 -9.76
CA GLY A 251 -29.88 -39.05 -9.61
C GLY A 251 -30.67 -39.96 -8.69
N ASP A 252 -31.09 -39.44 -7.54
CA ASP A 252 -31.91 -40.19 -6.57
C ASP A 252 -33.30 -40.51 -7.11
N ARG A 253 -33.94 -39.57 -7.84
CA ARG A 253 -35.27 -39.76 -8.42
C ARG A 253 -35.29 -40.77 -9.57
N LYS A 254 -34.25 -40.78 -10.41
CA LYS A 254 -34.15 -41.62 -11.62
C LYS A 254 -33.26 -42.85 -11.45
N SER A 255 -32.66 -43.05 -10.27
CA SER A 255 -31.69 -44.12 -9.97
C SER A 255 -30.58 -44.20 -11.02
N ILE A 256 -29.97 -43.04 -11.34
CA ILE A 256 -28.89 -42.94 -12.35
C ILE A 256 -27.64 -43.69 -11.86
N SER A 257 -26.93 -44.37 -12.78
CA SER A 257 -25.68 -45.06 -12.45
C SER A 257 -24.61 -44.10 -11.92
N TRP A 258 -23.76 -44.61 -11.02
CA TRP A 258 -22.68 -43.81 -10.40
C TRP A 258 -21.70 -43.24 -11.43
N THR A 259 -21.40 -43.97 -12.52
CA THR A 259 -20.53 -43.50 -13.61
C THR A 259 -21.10 -42.30 -14.34
N LYS A 260 -22.39 -42.35 -14.71
CA LYS A 260 -23.09 -41.24 -15.37
C LYS A 260 -23.24 -40.04 -14.43
N SER A 261 -23.40 -40.31 -13.13
CA SER A 261 -23.42 -39.27 -12.10
C SER A 261 -22.08 -38.52 -12.06
N ILE A 262 -20.96 -39.24 -11.93
CA ILE A 262 -19.61 -38.66 -11.96
C ILE A 262 -19.38 -37.86 -13.24
N ALA A 263 -19.72 -38.42 -14.40
CA ALA A 263 -19.59 -37.73 -15.69
C ALA A 263 -20.34 -36.38 -15.71
N ASN A 264 -21.56 -36.33 -15.18
CA ASN A 264 -22.33 -35.09 -15.10
C ASN A 264 -21.69 -34.06 -14.15
N TYR A 265 -21.21 -34.48 -12.98
CA TYR A 265 -20.52 -33.57 -12.05
C TYR A 265 -19.23 -33.03 -12.68
N SER A 266 -18.40 -33.90 -13.27
CA SER A 266 -17.16 -33.51 -13.95
C SER A 266 -17.41 -32.57 -15.12
N PHE A 267 -18.49 -32.77 -15.89
CA PHE A 267 -18.88 -31.88 -16.97
C PHE A 267 -19.22 -30.47 -16.49
N VAL A 268 -19.97 -30.35 -15.39
CA VAL A 268 -20.27 -29.04 -14.78
C VAL A 268 -18.99 -28.36 -14.30
N VAL A 269 -18.09 -29.09 -13.63
CA VAL A 269 -16.79 -28.55 -13.19
C VAL A 269 -15.96 -28.06 -14.39
N ALA A 270 -15.89 -28.85 -15.46
CA ALA A 270 -15.13 -28.48 -16.67
C ALA A 270 -15.67 -27.18 -17.32
N ILE A 271 -17.00 -27.03 -17.41
CA ILE A 271 -17.63 -25.81 -17.92
C ILE A 271 -17.30 -24.61 -17.03
N VAL A 272 -17.45 -24.76 -15.71
CA VAL A 272 -17.19 -23.68 -14.75
C VAL A 272 -15.73 -23.24 -14.79
N LEU A 273 -14.79 -24.19 -14.88
CA LEU A 273 -13.37 -23.90 -15.06
C LEU A 273 -13.09 -23.20 -16.39
N ALA A 274 -13.72 -23.63 -17.48
CA ALA A 274 -13.52 -23.03 -18.80
C ALA A 274 -14.02 -21.57 -18.86
N ILE A 275 -15.26 -21.32 -18.44
CA ILE A 275 -15.83 -19.95 -18.38
C ILE A 275 -15.00 -19.10 -17.41
N GLY A 276 -14.64 -19.69 -16.29
CA GLY A 276 -13.80 -19.10 -15.28
C GLY A 276 -12.45 -18.60 -15.77
N TYR A 277 -11.76 -19.46 -16.52
CA TYR A 277 -10.50 -19.12 -17.17
C TYR A 277 -10.68 -17.98 -18.17
N MET A 278 -11.67 -18.07 -19.07
CA MET A 278 -11.94 -17.05 -20.09
C MET A 278 -12.21 -15.67 -19.48
N THR A 279 -12.99 -15.63 -18.39
CA THR A 279 -13.37 -14.39 -17.69
C THR A 279 -12.25 -13.81 -16.82
N SER A 280 -11.15 -14.55 -16.64
CA SER A 280 -9.99 -14.13 -15.86
C SER A 280 -8.82 -13.64 -16.73
N ILE A 281 -8.97 -13.65 -18.07
CA ILE A 281 -7.95 -13.19 -19.00
C ILE A 281 -7.78 -11.66 -18.85
N PRO A 282 -6.56 -11.15 -18.60
CA PRO A 282 -6.27 -9.72 -18.57
C PRO A 282 -6.77 -9.03 -19.86
N GLY A 283 -7.43 -7.87 -19.73
CA GLY A 283 -8.05 -7.14 -20.84
C GLY A 283 -9.56 -7.34 -20.99
N TYR A 284 -10.11 -8.48 -20.52
CA TYR A 284 -11.58 -8.72 -20.48
C TYR A 284 -12.19 -8.43 -19.10
N ILE A 285 -11.37 -8.02 -18.13
CA ILE A 285 -11.80 -7.74 -16.78
C ILE A 285 -12.26 -6.27 -16.72
N GLY A 286 -13.52 -6.07 -16.34
CA GLY A 286 -14.04 -4.75 -15.98
C GLY A 286 -13.68 -4.44 -14.53
N TYR A 287 -13.23 -3.21 -14.28
CA TYR A 287 -12.81 -2.74 -12.97
C TYR A 287 -13.61 -1.50 -12.58
N TRP A 288 -14.14 -1.50 -11.37
CA TRP A 288 -14.81 -0.34 -10.78
C TRP A 288 -14.22 -0.09 -9.40
N ASP A 289 -13.47 1.00 -9.28
CA ASP A 289 -12.99 1.54 -8.01
C ASP A 289 -14.03 2.51 -7.48
N THR A 290 -14.79 2.05 -6.49
CA THR A 290 -15.92 2.77 -5.91
C THR A 290 -15.49 3.80 -4.88
N THR A 291 -14.22 3.79 -4.48
CA THR A 291 -13.71 4.70 -3.44
C THR A 291 -13.66 6.14 -3.95
N HIS A 292 -13.89 7.07 -3.02
CA HIS A 292 -13.77 8.52 -3.25
C HIS A 292 -12.31 8.90 -3.52
N THR A 293 -11.39 8.33 -2.75
CA THR A 293 -9.94 8.60 -2.83
C THR A 293 -9.26 7.90 -4.00
N LYS A 294 -9.96 7.01 -4.73
CA LYS A 294 -9.38 6.19 -5.81
C LYS A 294 -8.18 5.36 -5.36
N MET A 295 -8.20 4.87 -4.12
CA MET A 295 -7.09 4.13 -3.52
C MET A 295 -6.75 2.79 -4.23
N ASN A 296 -7.67 2.25 -5.04
CA ASN A 296 -7.44 1.02 -5.82
C ASN A 296 -7.05 1.31 -7.27
N THR A 297 -6.93 2.57 -7.64
CA THR A 297 -6.58 3.02 -8.98
C THR A 297 -5.26 3.78 -8.91
N ILE A 298 -4.35 3.48 -9.83
CA ILE A 298 -3.09 4.21 -9.94
C ILE A 298 -3.38 5.68 -10.28
N SER A 299 -2.51 6.59 -9.84
CA SER A 299 -2.64 8.03 -10.03
C SER A 299 -2.73 8.40 -11.52
N GLU A 300 -3.29 9.58 -11.80
CA GLU A 300 -3.42 10.09 -13.16
C GLU A 300 -2.05 10.24 -13.84
N SER A 301 -1.00 10.61 -13.12
CA SER A 301 0.36 10.74 -13.66
C SER A 301 0.93 9.38 -14.10
N ALA A 302 0.68 8.32 -13.34
CA ALA A 302 1.05 6.96 -13.73
C ALA A 302 0.22 6.45 -14.91
N GLN A 303 -1.08 6.77 -14.97
CA GLN A 303 -1.93 6.42 -16.13
C GLN A 303 -1.45 7.11 -17.41
N GLN A 304 -1.12 8.40 -17.34
CA GLN A 304 -0.54 9.14 -18.46
C GLN A 304 0.77 8.50 -18.93
N THR A 305 1.66 8.18 -17.99
CA THR A 305 2.94 7.50 -18.28
C THR A 305 2.71 6.16 -18.98
N LEU A 306 1.70 5.38 -18.57
CA LEU A 306 1.36 4.10 -19.21
C LEU A 306 0.69 4.27 -20.58
N ASN A 307 -0.12 5.31 -20.77
CA ASN A 307 -0.77 5.60 -22.05
C ASN A 307 0.24 6.07 -23.13
N GLU A 308 1.32 6.71 -22.72
CA GLU A 308 2.44 7.06 -23.61
C GLU A 308 3.22 5.83 -24.10
N LEU A 309 3.16 4.71 -23.37
CA LEU A 309 3.63 3.42 -23.86
C LEU A 309 2.65 2.92 -24.92
N GLY A 310 3.08 2.91 -26.18
CA GLY A 310 2.35 2.23 -27.26
C GLY A 310 2.21 0.72 -27.05
N ASP A 311 1.62 0.03 -28.03
CA ASP A 311 1.15 -1.36 -27.91
C ASP A 311 2.23 -2.45 -27.74
N GLU A 312 3.50 -2.10 -27.90
CA GLU A 312 4.61 -3.04 -27.70
C GLU A 312 4.63 -3.63 -26.28
N PRO A 313 5.05 -4.90 -26.12
CA PRO A 313 5.04 -5.55 -24.82
C PRO A 313 6.07 -4.91 -23.88
N LEU A 314 5.62 -4.54 -22.68
CA LEU A 314 6.47 -4.14 -21.58
C LEU A 314 6.92 -5.41 -20.85
N GLU A 315 8.21 -5.76 -20.91
CA GLU A 315 8.73 -6.93 -20.23
C GLU A 315 9.27 -6.55 -18.85
N VAL A 316 8.75 -7.19 -17.80
CA VAL A 316 9.26 -7.07 -16.43
C VAL A 316 9.86 -8.41 -16.04
N THR A 317 11.18 -8.47 -15.94
CA THR A 317 11.90 -9.68 -15.52
C THR A 317 12.38 -9.51 -14.08
N THR A 318 11.79 -10.27 -13.17
CA THR A 318 12.21 -10.34 -11.76
C THR A 318 13.33 -11.36 -11.64
N TYR A 319 14.51 -10.93 -11.20
CA TYR A 319 15.65 -11.78 -10.91
C TYR A 319 15.68 -12.07 -9.40
N ILE A 320 15.74 -13.35 -9.02
CA ILE A 320 15.66 -13.80 -7.63
C ILE A 320 16.87 -14.69 -7.32
N ASN A 321 17.74 -14.21 -6.44
CA ASN A 321 18.91 -14.96 -5.95
C ASN A 321 18.53 -15.83 -4.75
N LEU A 322 18.79 -17.14 -4.81
CA LEU A 322 18.55 -18.08 -3.71
C LEU A 322 19.36 -17.76 -2.45
N LEU A 323 20.53 -17.16 -2.62
CA LEU A 323 21.50 -16.92 -1.54
C LEU A 323 21.29 -15.59 -0.82
N ASP A 324 20.48 -14.70 -1.38
CA ASP A 324 20.23 -13.39 -0.80
C ASP A 324 19.08 -13.43 0.22
N ASN A 325 19.13 -12.54 1.22
CA ASN A 325 18.08 -12.46 2.25
C ASN A 325 16.70 -12.06 1.67
N THR A 326 16.66 -11.45 0.48
CA THR A 326 15.42 -11.09 -0.22
C THR A 326 14.75 -12.24 -0.97
N TYR A 327 15.38 -13.43 -1.06
CA TYR A 327 14.82 -14.62 -1.73
C TYR A 327 13.38 -14.92 -1.28
N SER A 328 13.13 -14.79 0.02
CA SER A 328 11.84 -15.12 0.62
C SER A 328 10.67 -14.37 -0.02
N ALA A 329 10.85 -13.10 -0.39
CA ALA A 329 9.82 -12.29 -1.04
C ALA A 329 9.56 -12.73 -2.49
N GLY A 330 10.59 -13.19 -3.21
CA GLY A 330 10.52 -13.64 -4.61
C GLY A 330 10.30 -15.15 -4.80
N ALA A 331 10.22 -15.92 -3.72
CA ALA A 331 10.05 -17.37 -3.76
C ALA A 331 8.84 -17.79 -4.61
N PRO A 332 8.86 -18.97 -5.26
CA PRO A 332 7.78 -19.43 -6.14
C PRO A 332 6.37 -19.33 -5.52
N ARG A 333 6.25 -19.61 -4.22
CA ARG A 333 5.00 -19.47 -3.45
C ARG A 333 4.41 -18.05 -3.38
N ASN A 334 5.23 -17.02 -3.51
CA ASN A 334 4.83 -15.61 -3.40
C ASN A 334 4.54 -14.96 -4.76
N ARG A 335 4.74 -15.69 -5.87
CA ARG A 335 4.55 -15.17 -7.23
C ARG A 335 3.15 -14.62 -7.49
N ASN A 336 2.11 -15.22 -6.92
CA ASN A 336 0.74 -14.72 -7.12
C ASN A 336 0.48 -13.38 -6.41
N GLN A 337 1.15 -13.13 -5.29
CA GLN A 337 1.09 -11.83 -4.62
C GLN A 337 1.76 -10.75 -5.50
N ASP A 338 2.88 -11.10 -6.12
CA ASP A 338 3.55 -10.21 -7.07
C ASP A 338 2.71 -9.95 -8.33
N LYS A 339 2.11 -10.99 -8.92
CA LYS A 339 1.16 -10.81 -10.03
C LYS A 339 0.01 -9.88 -9.64
N ALA A 340 -0.57 -10.07 -8.44
CA ALA A 340 -1.65 -9.22 -7.93
C ALA A 340 -1.22 -7.75 -7.74
N ARG A 341 0.04 -7.50 -7.39
CA ARG A 341 0.61 -6.14 -7.35
C ARG A 341 0.65 -5.50 -8.73
N TRP A 342 1.04 -6.26 -9.75
CA TRP A 342 1.08 -5.79 -11.14
C TRP A 342 -0.30 -5.63 -11.79
N GLU A 343 -1.35 -6.32 -11.31
CA GLU A 343 -2.72 -6.22 -11.85
C GLU A 343 -3.22 -4.77 -11.98
N ARG A 344 -2.83 -3.87 -11.06
CA ARG A 344 -3.24 -2.45 -11.11
C ARG A 344 -2.69 -1.70 -12.31
N TYR A 345 -1.48 -2.05 -12.77
CA TYR A 345 -0.85 -1.45 -13.96
C TYR A 345 -1.34 -2.14 -15.23
N MET A 346 -1.51 -3.47 -15.18
CA MET A 346 -2.04 -4.27 -16.30
C MET A 346 -3.47 -3.86 -16.71
N ARG A 347 -4.24 -3.27 -15.78
CA ARG A 347 -5.53 -2.65 -16.06
C ARG A 347 -5.45 -1.56 -17.13
N PHE A 348 -4.36 -0.80 -17.15
CA PHE A 348 -4.15 0.34 -18.07
C PHE A 348 -3.22 0.00 -19.22
N HIS A 349 -2.33 -0.99 -19.04
CA HIS A 349 -1.49 -1.53 -20.10
C HIS A 349 -1.51 -3.06 -20.06
N PRO A 350 -2.44 -3.73 -20.79
CA PRO A 350 -2.59 -5.19 -20.71
C PRO A 350 -1.39 -5.99 -21.21
N ASN A 351 -0.52 -5.39 -22.02
CA ASN A 351 0.62 -6.05 -22.66
C ASN A 351 1.89 -6.10 -21.79
N ILE A 352 1.75 -6.05 -20.46
CA ILE A 352 2.85 -6.27 -19.52
C ILE A 352 3.13 -7.77 -19.39
N LYS A 353 4.37 -8.20 -19.60
CA LYS A 353 4.81 -9.59 -19.46
C LYS A 353 5.69 -9.75 -18.23
N LEU A 354 5.22 -10.55 -17.27
CA LEU A 354 5.93 -10.83 -16.02
C LEU A 354 6.75 -12.13 -16.13
N ASN A 355 8.08 -11.99 -16.12
CA ASN A 355 9.04 -13.09 -16.16
C ASN A 355 9.74 -13.23 -14.80
N TYR A 356 10.09 -14.47 -14.44
CA TYR A 356 10.75 -14.77 -13.17
C TYR A 356 11.96 -15.65 -13.45
N VAL A 357 13.14 -15.17 -13.03
CA VAL A 357 14.42 -15.86 -13.23
C VAL A 357 15.01 -16.16 -11.87
N TYR A 358 15.02 -17.45 -11.52
CA TYR A 358 15.65 -17.97 -10.31
C TYR A 358 17.10 -18.32 -10.60
N TYR A 359 18.02 -17.85 -9.76
CA TYR A 359 19.45 -18.10 -9.89
C TYR A 359 20.13 -18.16 -8.53
N TYR A 360 21.40 -18.54 -8.50
CA TYR A 360 22.26 -18.31 -7.35
C TYR A 360 23.58 -17.68 -7.82
N ASP A 361 24.04 -16.65 -7.11
CA ASP A 361 25.36 -16.05 -7.27
C ASP A 361 25.81 -15.42 -5.94
N SER A 362 27.06 -14.95 -5.86
CA SER A 362 27.61 -14.29 -4.67
C SER A 362 26.80 -13.05 -4.27
N VAL A 363 26.66 -12.79 -2.98
CA VAL A 363 25.85 -11.69 -2.42
C VAL A 363 26.69 -10.80 -1.52
N GLN A 364 26.30 -9.53 -1.38
CA GLN A 364 26.92 -8.61 -0.41
C GLN A 364 26.28 -8.78 0.99
N TYR A 365 26.29 -10.02 1.50
CA TYR A 365 25.71 -10.37 2.79
C TYR A 365 26.67 -11.28 3.56
N GLU A 366 27.62 -10.65 4.27
CA GLU A 366 28.70 -11.32 5.00
C GLU A 366 28.25 -12.45 5.94
N PRO A 367 27.11 -12.34 6.68
CA PRO A 367 26.63 -13.41 7.53
C PRO A 367 26.38 -14.74 6.81
N LEU A 368 26.08 -14.73 5.51
CA LEU A 368 25.92 -15.97 4.74
C LEU A 368 27.22 -16.79 4.73
N TYR A 369 28.35 -16.13 4.52
CA TYR A 369 29.65 -16.81 4.38
C TYR A 369 30.20 -17.23 5.75
N THR A 370 30.03 -16.39 6.78
CA THR A 370 30.49 -16.72 8.14
C THR A 370 29.72 -17.89 8.76
N MET A 371 28.44 -18.07 8.42
CA MET A 371 27.63 -19.23 8.84
C MET A 371 27.91 -20.51 8.04
N ASN A 372 28.70 -20.43 6.97
CA ASN A 372 29.03 -21.56 6.09
C ASN A 372 30.54 -21.63 5.78
N PRO A 373 31.40 -21.72 6.81
CA PRO A 373 32.84 -21.68 6.63
C PRO A 373 33.33 -22.88 5.80
N GLY A 374 34.21 -22.61 4.83
CA GLY A 374 34.83 -23.64 3.99
C GLY A 374 33.91 -24.26 2.92
N MET A 375 32.66 -23.81 2.80
CA MET A 375 31.74 -24.27 1.74
C MET A 375 31.91 -23.43 0.47
N THR A 376 31.90 -24.09 -0.69
CA THR A 376 31.81 -23.42 -1.99
C THR A 376 30.42 -22.81 -2.21
N LEU A 377 30.30 -21.83 -3.10
CA LEU A 377 29.02 -21.17 -3.41
C LEU A 377 27.92 -22.18 -3.83
N ALA A 378 28.27 -23.18 -4.64
CA ALA A 378 27.33 -24.22 -5.06
C ALA A 378 26.89 -25.12 -3.88
N GLN A 379 27.78 -25.43 -2.93
CA GLN A 379 27.42 -26.16 -1.72
C GLN A 379 26.51 -25.35 -0.80
N ILE A 380 26.75 -24.04 -0.66
CA ILE A 380 25.86 -23.13 0.08
C ILE A 380 24.48 -23.09 -0.61
N ALA A 381 24.44 -22.97 -1.93
CA ALA A 381 23.18 -22.99 -2.69
C ALA A 381 22.42 -24.31 -2.51
N GLN A 382 23.11 -25.46 -2.55
CA GLN A 382 22.49 -26.76 -2.29
C GLN A 382 21.93 -26.86 -0.86
N LYS A 383 22.68 -26.38 0.14
CA LYS A 383 22.21 -26.31 1.53
C LYS A 383 20.96 -25.44 1.65
N GLN A 384 20.97 -24.26 1.03
CA GLN A 384 19.85 -23.32 1.05
C GLN A 384 18.61 -23.88 0.33
N ALA A 385 18.81 -24.55 -0.81
CA ALA A 385 17.76 -25.24 -1.54
C ALA A 385 17.08 -26.33 -0.69
N ASN A 386 17.87 -27.13 0.04
CA ASN A 386 17.36 -28.14 0.96
C ASN A 386 16.55 -27.52 2.12
N VAL A 387 17.03 -26.42 2.70
CA VAL A 387 16.33 -25.70 3.79
C VAL A 387 14.98 -25.15 3.30
N PHE A 388 14.96 -24.54 2.12
CA PHE A 388 13.72 -24.02 1.53
C PHE A 388 12.86 -25.08 0.85
N LYS A 389 13.31 -26.33 0.77
CA LYS A 389 12.64 -27.46 0.09
C LYS A 389 12.34 -27.17 -1.38
N VAL A 390 13.30 -26.55 -2.07
CA VAL A 390 13.22 -26.23 -3.51
C VAL A 390 14.24 -27.04 -4.30
N ASP A 391 13.93 -27.32 -5.56
CA ASP A 391 14.84 -28.00 -6.48
C ASP A 391 15.88 -27.01 -7.03
N LEU A 392 17.17 -27.26 -6.74
CA LEU A 392 18.27 -26.43 -7.22
C LEU A 392 18.39 -26.45 -8.75
N GLY A 393 17.92 -27.51 -9.43
CA GLY A 393 17.91 -27.60 -10.89
C GLY A 393 17.07 -26.52 -11.59
N ARG A 394 16.17 -25.85 -10.84
CA ARG A 394 15.38 -24.71 -11.35
C ARG A 394 16.14 -23.38 -11.31
N PHE A 395 17.31 -23.34 -10.68
CA PHE A 395 18.11 -22.14 -10.48
C PHE A 395 19.26 -22.10 -11.48
N LYS A 396 19.40 -20.98 -12.18
CA LYS A 396 20.55 -20.71 -13.04
C LYS A 396 21.82 -20.58 -12.19
N THR A 397 22.90 -21.13 -12.70
CA THR A 397 24.26 -20.98 -12.15
C THR A 397 24.80 -19.57 -12.41
N PRO A 398 25.86 -19.13 -11.68
CA PRO A 398 26.53 -17.86 -11.93
C PRO A 398 26.94 -17.63 -13.39
N ALA A 399 27.41 -18.69 -14.07
CA ALA A 399 27.81 -18.60 -15.48
C ALA A 399 26.62 -18.44 -16.43
N GLU A 400 25.45 -19.00 -16.09
CA GLU A 400 24.23 -18.88 -16.91
C GLU A 400 23.54 -17.53 -16.73
N ILE A 401 23.49 -17.00 -15.49
CA ILE A 401 22.87 -15.70 -15.25
C ILE A 401 23.67 -14.56 -15.88
N ARG A 402 25.01 -14.60 -15.82
CA ARG A 402 25.90 -13.59 -16.43
C ARG A 402 25.79 -13.52 -17.96
N LYS A 403 25.30 -14.59 -18.62
CA LYS A 403 24.97 -14.57 -20.06
C LYS A 403 23.66 -13.83 -20.36
N MET A 404 22.80 -13.65 -19.37
CA MET A 404 21.51 -12.96 -19.50
C MET A 404 21.61 -11.51 -19.04
N VAL A 405 22.22 -11.25 -17.88
CA VAL A 405 22.35 -9.94 -17.27
C VAL A 405 23.48 -9.95 -16.24
N ASP A 406 24.22 -8.84 -16.13
CA ASP A 406 25.12 -8.61 -15.00
C ASP A 406 24.37 -7.89 -13.87
N LEU A 407 24.23 -8.58 -12.74
CA LEU A 407 23.51 -8.09 -11.56
C LEU A 407 24.47 -7.74 -10.40
N SER A 408 25.78 -7.79 -10.63
CA SER A 408 26.79 -7.50 -9.60
C SER A 408 26.66 -6.06 -9.07
N GLY A 409 26.39 -5.09 -9.97
CA GLY A 409 26.09 -3.70 -9.63
C GLY A 409 24.76 -3.50 -8.90
N GLU A 410 23.87 -4.50 -8.91
CA GLU A 410 22.61 -4.53 -8.15
C GLU A 410 22.73 -5.43 -6.90
N MET A 411 23.95 -5.65 -6.41
CA MET A 411 24.27 -6.49 -5.25
C MET A 411 23.83 -7.97 -5.37
N ASN A 412 23.51 -8.43 -6.59
CA ASN A 412 22.89 -9.74 -6.85
C ASN A 412 21.68 -10.04 -5.96
N ARG A 413 20.91 -9.00 -5.59
CA ARG A 413 19.68 -9.13 -4.78
C ARG A 413 18.45 -9.34 -5.66
N LEU A 414 17.28 -9.42 -5.04
CA LEU A 414 16.02 -9.38 -5.77
C LEU A 414 15.79 -8.00 -6.40
N VAL A 415 15.80 -7.97 -7.73
CA VAL A 415 15.58 -6.77 -8.55
C VAL A 415 14.72 -7.09 -9.77
N MET A 416 13.95 -6.12 -10.24
CA MET A 416 13.21 -6.21 -11.50
C MET A 416 13.96 -5.43 -12.58
N GLN A 417 14.09 -6.00 -13.77
CA GLN A 417 14.50 -5.27 -14.96
C GLN A 417 13.27 -5.02 -15.82
N VAL A 418 12.99 -3.76 -16.11
CA VAL A 418 11.89 -3.34 -16.98
C VAL A 418 12.48 -3.03 -18.35
N LYS A 419 11.90 -3.60 -19.40
CA LYS A 419 12.34 -3.46 -20.79
C LYS A 419 11.20 -3.04 -21.70
N TYR A 420 11.46 -2.02 -22.52
CA TYR A 420 10.53 -1.51 -23.53
C TYR A 420 11.30 -0.95 -24.72
N LYS A 421 10.92 -1.31 -25.96
CA LYS A 421 11.57 -0.83 -27.21
C LYS A 421 13.11 -0.90 -27.18
N GLY A 422 13.66 -1.99 -26.64
CA GLY A 422 15.10 -2.20 -26.52
C GLY A 422 15.81 -1.42 -25.40
N LYS A 423 15.15 -0.47 -24.75
CA LYS A 423 15.66 0.22 -23.55
C LYS A 423 15.36 -0.59 -22.29
N THR A 424 16.25 -0.52 -21.32
CA THR A 424 16.10 -1.20 -20.03
C THR A 424 16.40 -0.28 -18.86
N THR A 425 15.71 -0.48 -17.75
CA THR A 425 16.06 0.11 -16.45
C THR A 425 15.77 -0.89 -15.34
N PHE A 426 16.45 -0.74 -14.19
CA PHE A 426 16.12 -1.51 -13.00
C PHE A 426 15.02 -0.82 -12.19
N LEU A 427 14.16 -1.65 -11.61
CA LEU A 427 13.14 -1.31 -10.63
C LEU A 427 13.46 -2.13 -9.36
N ARG A 428 13.89 -1.43 -8.31
CA ARG A 428 14.52 -2.06 -7.13
C ARG A 428 13.53 -2.37 -6.02
N THR A 429 13.99 -3.16 -5.05
CA THR A 429 13.29 -3.45 -3.79
C THR A 429 14.02 -2.80 -2.61
N PHE A 430 13.35 -2.66 -1.47
CA PHE A 430 13.82 -1.79 -0.38
C PHE A 430 13.82 -2.50 0.97
N ASN A 431 14.72 -2.06 1.85
CA ASN A 431 14.87 -2.60 3.21
C ASN A 431 14.04 -1.80 4.22
N ASP A 432 12.80 -1.46 3.86
CA ASP A 432 11.82 -0.77 4.71
C ASP A 432 10.60 -1.67 4.96
N MET A 433 9.57 -1.15 5.65
CA MET A 433 8.33 -1.90 5.91
C MET A 433 7.54 -2.25 4.65
N VAL A 434 7.86 -1.63 3.50
CA VAL A 434 7.21 -1.79 2.21
C VAL A 434 8.22 -2.37 1.22
N PHE A 435 8.64 -3.62 1.40
CA PHE A 435 9.69 -4.26 0.58
C PHE A 435 9.65 -3.98 -0.94
N TRP A 436 8.45 -4.00 -1.53
CA TRP A 436 8.22 -3.78 -2.95
C TRP A 436 8.19 -2.28 -3.33
N PRO A 437 8.60 -1.89 -4.55
CA PRO A 437 8.44 -0.54 -5.05
C PRO A 437 6.97 -0.12 -5.06
N THR A 438 6.75 1.14 -4.71
CA THR A 438 5.44 1.77 -4.77
C THR A 438 5.18 2.29 -6.18
N GLU A 439 4.08 3.00 -6.35
CA GLU A 439 3.76 3.65 -7.61
C GLU A 439 4.80 4.70 -8.03
N VAL A 440 5.39 5.44 -7.08
CA VAL A 440 6.41 6.47 -7.37
C VAL A 440 7.60 5.86 -8.10
N GLU A 441 8.21 4.84 -7.52
CA GLU A 441 9.38 4.17 -8.11
C GLU A 441 9.03 3.44 -9.42
N THR A 442 7.83 2.85 -9.47
CA THR A 442 7.37 2.15 -10.69
C THR A 442 7.17 3.13 -11.83
N ALA A 443 6.45 4.23 -11.61
CA ALA A 443 6.22 5.25 -12.62
C ALA A 443 7.54 5.91 -13.04
N ALA A 444 8.47 6.16 -12.10
CA ALA A 444 9.79 6.71 -12.43
C ALA A 444 10.58 5.77 -13.35
N ALA A 445 10.59 4.47 -13.06
CA ALA A 445 11.22 3.47 -13.93
C ALA A 445 10.59 3.42 -15.33
N LEU A 446 9.25 3.47 -15.43
CA LEU A 446 8.57 3.50 -16.73
C LEU A 446 8.91 4.76 -17.53
N LYS A 447 8.89 5.93 -16.87
CA LYS A 447 9.19 7.22 -17.50
C LYS A 447 10.62 7.28 -18.02
N ARG A 448 11.60 6.69 -17.32
CA ARG A 448 12.99 6.57 -17.77
C ARG A 448 13.17 5.81 -19.08
N LEU A 449 12.23 4.94 -19.46
CA LEU A 449 12.27 4.24 -20.75
C LEU A 449 11.89 5.17 -21.91
N MET A 450 11.16 6.25 -21.63
CA MET A 450 10.61 7.15 -22.63
C MET A 450 11.44 8.42 -22.79
N VAL A 451 11.86 9.03 -21.66
CA VAL A 451 12.60 10.30 -21.64
C VAL A 451 13.98 10.13 -21.00
N PRO A 452 14.98 10.96 -21.38
CA PRO A 452 16.27 10.99 -20.69
C PRO A 452 16.09 11.29 -19.20
N ALA A 453 16.88 10.61 -18.37
CA ALA A 453 16.88 10.83 -16.92
C ALA A 453 17.45 12.22 -16.59
N PRO A 454 16.85 12.96 -15.62
CA PRO A 454 17.43 14.18 -15.11
C PRO A 454 18.75 13.88 -14.41
N ARG A 455 19.82 14.59 -14.80
CA ARG A 455 21.17 14.44 -14.25
C ARG A 455 21.45 15.45 -13.15
N ILE A 456 22.06 15.01 -12.06
CA ILE A 456 22.53 15.87 -10.97
C ILE A 456 24.01 15.60 -10.74
N ALA A 457 24.82 16.64 -10.83
CA ALA A 457 26.26 16.55 -10.57
C ALA A 457 26.58 17.04 -9.16
N PHE A 458 27.41 16.30 -8.44
CA PHE A 458 27.94 16.67 -7.14
C PHE A 458 29.42 17.06 -7.29
N LEU A 459 29.75 18.30 -6.94
CA LEU A 459 31.11 18.79 -7.00
C LEU A 459 32.02 18.00 -6.03
N GLN A 460 33.22 17.68 -6.49
CA GLN A 460 34.30 17.06 -5.73
C GLN A 460 35.62 17.74 -6.10
N GLY A 461 36.48 17.99 -5.11
CA GLY A 461 37.84 18.48 -5.31
C GLY A 461 38.39 19.22 -4.10
N GLU A 462 37.48 19.83 -3.34
CA GLU A 462 37.73 20.72 -2.21
C GLU A 462 37.21 20.09 -0.90
N GLU A 463 37.28 18.75 -0.81
CA GLU A 463 36.81 17.90 0.30
C GLU A 463 35.30 17.98 0.63
N GLU A 464 34.48 18.22 -0.40
CA GLU A 464 33.02 18.19 -0.32
C GLU A 464 32.45 16.85 0.16
N ARG A 465 31.14 16.83 0.44
CA ARG A 465 30.43 15.60 0.76
C ARG A 465 30.43 14.64 -0.44
N SER A 466 31.15 13.53 -0.31
CA SER A 466 31.14 12.42 -1.30
C SER A 466 29.80 11.70 -1.36
N ILE A 467 29.39 11.29 -2.57
CA ILE A 467 28.22 10.45 -2.84
C ILE A 467 28.52 8.95 -2.87
N ASP A 468 29.78 8.55 -2.70
CA ASP A 468 30.23 7.15 -2.78
C ASP A 468 30.51 6.53 -1.40
N LYS A 469 30.54 7.35 -0.35
CA LYS A 469 30.91 6.95 1.02
C LYS A 469 29.69 6.82 1.93
N LEU A 470 29.70 5.77 2.77
CA LEU A 470 28.67 5.51 3.79
C LEU A 470 28.95 6.19 5.14
N GLY A 471 30.11 6.83 5.33
CA GLY A 471 30.40 7.54 6.57
C GLY A 471 29.40 8.66 6.86
N ASP A 472 29.18 8.97 8.14
CA ASP A 472 28.06 9.80 8.64
C ASP A 472 27.82 11.07 7.83
N ARG A 473 28.88 11.83 7.54
CA ARG A 473 28.82 13.12 6.83
C ARG A 473 28.48 13.00 5.33
N HIS A 474 28.62 11.84 4.72
CA HIS A 474 28.53 11.69 3.26
C HIS A 474 27.09 11.49 2.77
N TYR A 475 26.88 11.42 1.45
CA TYR A 475 25.53 11.48 0.82
C TYR A 475 25.12 10.21 0.08
N LYS A 476 25.84 9.10 0.23
CA LYS A 476 25.52 7.86 -0.49
C LYS A 476 24.09 7.37 -0.26
N VAL A 477 23.59 7.42 0.98
CA VAL A 477 22.21 7.04 1.34
C VAL A 477 21.18 7.89 0.60
N ALA A 478 21.43 9.20 0.49
CA ALA A 478 20.54 10.13 -0.21
C ALA A 478 20.52 9.93 -1.73
N THR A 479 21.60 9.39 -2.30
CA THR A 479 21.87 9.49 -3.73
C THR A 479 21.88 8.12 -4.43
N SER A 480 22.78 7.21 -4.07
CA SER A 480 23.07 5.97 -4.81
C SER A 480 22.82 4.67 -4.05
N GLU A 481 22.33 4.71 -2.81
CA GLU A 481 22.08 3.48 -2.06
C GLU A 481 20.90 2.67 -2.66
N LEU A 482 21.18 1.46 -3.11
CA LEU A 482 20.26 0.66 -3.94
C LEU A 482 19.05 0.14 -3.17
N ASN A 483 19.16 0.00 -1.84
CA ASN A 483 18.13 -0.59 -0.97
C ASN A 483 17.36 0.44 -0.15
N VAL A 484 17.64 1.74 -0.33
CA VAL A 484 16.94 2.85 0.31
C VAL A 484 16.01 3.49 -0.71
N ARG A 485 14.70 3.42 -0.45
CA ARG A 485 13.68 3.95 -1.36
C ARG A 485 13.92 5.41 -1.72
N ALA A 486 14.33 6.18 -0.72
CA ALA A 486 14.45 7.61 -0.86
C ALA A 486 15.62 8.08 -1.74
N SER A 487 16.57 7.19 -2.07
CA SER A 487 17.76 7.53 -2.85
C SER A 487 17.41 8.00 -4.26
N LEU A 488 18.11 9.01 -4.76
CA LEU A 488 17.88 9.63 -6.07
C LEU A 488 17.76 8.64 -7.23
N ILE A 489 18.64 7.64 -7.28
CA ILE A 489 18.64 6.63 -8.34
C ILE A 489 17.35 5.78 -8.38
N ASN A 490 16.61 5.73 -7.26
CA ASN A 490 15.33 5.02 -7.15
C ASN A 490 14.14 5.95 -7.44
N GLN A 491 14.38 7.26 -7.43
CA GLN A 491 13.41 8.32 -7.69
C GLN A 491 13.45 8.84 -9.14
N GLY A 492 14.33 8.27 -9.97
CA GLY A 492 14.37 8.50 -11.41
C GLY A 492 15.55 9.33 -11.92
N PHE A 493 16.45 9.77 -11.04
CA PHE A 493 17.59 10.62 -11.37
C PHE A 493 18.85 9.83 -11.70
N ASP A 494 19.69 10.41 -12.54
CA ASP A 494 21.09 10.00 -12.70
C ASP A 494 21.97 10.94 -11.88
N ILE A 495 22.92 10.37 -11.14
CA ILE A 495 23.85 11.13 -10.31
C ILE A 495 25.28 10.92 -10.79
N GLU A 496 26.11 11.95 -10.68
CA GLU A 496 27.53 11.85 -10.99
C GLU A 496 28.37 12.74 -10.07
N SER A 497 29.60 12.31 -9.80
CA SER A 497 30.63 13.15 -9.18
C SER A 497 31.32 13.97 -10.28
N LEU A 498 31.63 15.24 -10.02
CA LEU A 498 32.21 16.16 -10.99
C LEU A 498 33.42 16.89 -10.38
N THR A 499 34.56 16.91 -11.09
CA THR A 499 35.76 17.66 -10.64
C THR A 499 36.14 18.75 -11.62
N LEU A 500 35.91 20.00 -11.24
CA LEU A 500 36.05 21.16 -12.13
C LEU A 500 37.48 21.61 -12.39
N LYS A 501 38.47 21.00 -11.75
CA LYS A 501 39.88 21.25 -12.06
C LYS A 501 40.19 20.88 -13.51
N ASP A 502 39.75 19.68 -13.92
CA ASP A 502 40.08 19.11 -15.23
C ASP A 502 38.85 19.03 -16.16
N GLU A 503 37.63 19.13 -15.62
CA GLU A 503 36.39 18.94 -16.37
C GLU A 503 35.59 20.25 -16.54
N ALA A 504 34.71 20.29 -17.53
CA ALA A 504 33.71 21.34 -17.70
C ALA A 504 32.38 20.89 -17.08
N ILE A 505 31.53 21.83 -16.65
CA ILE A 505 30.19 21.49 -16.16
C ILE A 505 29.37 20.93 -17.33
N PRO A 506 28.82 19.69 -17.22
CA PRO A 506 28.04 19.09 -18.29
C PRO A 506 26.83 19.95 -18.70
N GLU A 507 26.53 19.99 -20.00
CA GLU A 507 25.29 20.61 -20.47
C GLU A 507 24.05 19.81 -20.03
N GLY A 508 22.94 20.52 -19.80
CA GLY A 508 21.66 19.90 -19.51
C GLY A 508 21.50 19.32 -18.10
N LEU A 509 22.38 19.69 -17.16
CA LEU A 509 22.19 19.33 -15.75
C LEU A 509 20.87 19.88 -15.18
N THR A 510 20.24 19.06 -14.35
CA THR A 510 19.06 19.41 -13.56
C THR A 510 19.43 20.36 -12.43
N ALA A 511 20.57 20.07 -11.79
CA ALA A 511 21.22 20.91 -10.81
C ALA A 511 22.70 20.51 -10.63
N LEU A 512 23.54 21.47 -10.27
CA LEU A 512 24.86 21.25 -9.70
C LEU A 512 24.73 21.35 -8.17
N VAL A 513 25.38 20.45 -7.43
CA VAL A 513 25.38 20.44 -5.96
C VAL A 513 26.79 20.71 -5.47
N ILE A 514 26.94 21.74 -4.62
CA ILE A 514 28.18 22.08 -3.94
C ILE A 514 27.87 22.03 -2.44
N ALA A 515 28.45 21.04 -1.76
CA ALA A 515 28.10 20.75 -0.38
C ALA A 515 29.35 20.65 0.51
N ASP A 516 29.45 21.59 1.45
CA ASP A 516 30.53 21.67 2.43
C ASP A 516 31.94 21.64 1.80
N PRO A 517 32.28 22.57 0.88
CA PRO A 517 33.67 22.72 0.45
C PRO A 517 34.52 23.20 1.62
N ARG A 518 35.68 22.57 1.84
CA ARG A 518 36.59 22.84 2.96
C ARG A 518 37.78 23.72 2.61
N SER A 519 38.10 23.87 1.34
CA SER A 519 39.13 24.78 0.85
C SER A 519 38.56 25.81 -0.11
N GLU A 520 39.21 26.97 -0.19
CA GLU A 520 38.87 27.98 -1.18
C GLU A 520 39.01 27.43 -2.60
N PHE A 521 38.07 27.78 -3.47
CA PHE A 521 38.10 27.36 -4.88
C PHE A 521 39.26 28.04 -5.60
N ALA A 522 39.96 27.30 -6.46
CA ALA A 522 40.90 27.89 -7.40
C ALA A 522 40.17 28.90 -8.31
N PRO A 523 40.81 30.01 -8.74
CA PRO A 523 40.17 31.04 -9.56
C PRO A 523 39.48 30.49 -10.82
N GLU A 524 40.09 29.49 -11.47
CA GLU A 524 39.53 28.84 -12.67
C GLU A 524 38.25 28.05 -12.36
N VAL A 525 38.19 27.37 -11.20
CA VAL A 525 37.00 26.63 -10.75
C VAL A 525 35.88 27.61 -10.40
N LEU A 526 36.21 28.68 -9.68
CA LEU A 526 35.26 29.73 -9.33
C LEU A 526 34.66 30.38 -10.60
N GLN A 527 35.49 30.66 -11.60
CA GLN A 527 35.03 31.21 -12.88
C GLN A 527 34.04 30.27 -13.59
N LYS A 528 34.31 28.95 -13.60
CA LYS A 528 33.39 27.96 -14.18
C LYS A 528 32.04 27.94 -13.46
N ILE A 529 32.05 28.01 -12.12
CA ILE A 529 30.82 28.08 -11.32
C ILE A 529 30.05 29.37 -11.60
N GLU A 530 30.74 30.52 -11.63
CA GLU A 530 30.14 31.82 -11.93
C GLU A 530 29.50 31.83 -13.31
N GLN A 531 30.20 31.32 -14.33
CA GLN A 531 29.68 31.20 -15.70
C GLN A 531 28.42 30.32 -15.76
N TYR A 532 28.39 29.21 -15.03
CA TYR A 532 27.21 28.34 -14.96
C TYR A 532 26.00 29.05 -14.31
N ILE A 533 26.23 29.84 -13.26
CA ILE A 533 25.19 30.65 -12.62
C ILE A 533 24.67 31.72 -13.59
N GLU A 534 25.55 32.43 -14.29
CA GLU A 534 25.18 33.46 -15.28
C GLU A 534 24.38 32.89 -16.46
N GLN A 535 24.67 31.65 -16.86
CA GLN A 535 23.93 30.95 -17.92
C GLN A 535 22.56 30.41 -17.50
N GLY A 536 22.14 30.61 -16.25
CA GLY A 536 20.84 30.12 -15.75
C GLY A 536 20.88 28.66 -15.28
N GLY A 537 22.05 28.16 -14.89
CA GLY A 537 22.23 26.84 -14.30
C GLY A 537 21.59 26.74 -12.91
N ASN A 538 20.91 25.62 -12.63
CA ASN A 538 20.30 25.37 -11.32
C ASN A 538 21.36 24.88 -10.34
N LEU A 539 21.28 25.29 -9.07
CA LEU A 539 22.34 25.09 -8.09
C LEU A 539 21.79 24.78 -6.69
N LEU A 540 22.44 23.85 -5.98
CA LEU A 540 22.28 23.66 -4.54
C LEU A 540 23.61 24.00 -3.87
N LEU A 541 23.61 25.00 -2.99
CA LEU A 541 24.75 25.40 -2.17
C LEU A 541 24.45 25.06 -0.71
N ALA A 542 25.21 24.14 -0.14
CA ALA A 542 25.10 23.78 1.27
C ALA A 542 26.38 24.18 2.02
N GLY A 543 26.22 25.12 2.95
CA GLY A 543 27.31 25.65 3.78
C GLY A 543 27.46 24.94 5.12
N GLU A 544 28.38 25.46 5.92
CA GLU A 544 28.66 25.03 7.28
C GLU A 544 29.11 26.24 8.10
N PRO A 545 28.80 26.30 9.40
CA PRO A 545 29.40 27.27 10.31
C PRO A 545 30.93 27.21 10.30
N GLY A 546 31.56 28.38 10.38
CA GLY A 546 33.02 28.53 10.40
C GLY A 546 33.69 28.42 9.02
N LYS A 547 32.93 28.22 7.94
CA LYS A 547 33.42 28.15 6.56
C LYS A 547 32.86 29.25 5.65
N GLN A 548 32.46 30.37 6.25
CA GLN A 548 31.88 31.51 5.55
C GLN A 548 32.79 32.04 4.43
N SER A 549 34.12 32.01 4.62
CA SER A 549 35.08 32.48 3.61
C SER A 549 35.06 31.68 2.31
N VAL A 550 34.62 30.41 2.34
CA VAL A 550 34.64 29.51 1.18
C VAL A 550 33.44 29.74 0.26
N LEU A 551 32.22 29.79 0.81
CA LEU A 551 31.00 29.93 -0.01
C LEU A 551 30.52 31.37 -0.17
N ASN A 552 30.83 32.30 0.76
CA ASN A 552 30.36 33.69 0.62
C ASN A 552 30.87 34.42 -0.65
N PRO A 553 32.04 34.11 -1.24
CA PRO A 553 32.41 34.67 -2.54
C PRO A 553 31.37 34.41 -3.64
N ILE A 554 30.74 33.22 -3.64
CA ILE A 554 29.65 32.87 -4.56
C ILE A 554 28.33 33.50 -4.08
N LEU A 555 27.99 33.32 -2.79
CA LEU A 555 26.68 33.73 -2.24
C LEU A 555 26.45 35.25 -2.28
N LYS A 556 27.49 36.06 -2.06
CA LYS A 556 27.36 37.53 -2.09
C LYS A 556 26.85 38.04 -3.44
N ARG A 557 27.20 37.36 -4.54
CA ARG A 557 26.70 37.68 -5.89
C ARG A 557 25.22 37.35 -6.06
N LEU A 558 24.72 36.40 -5.28
CA LEU A 558 23.30 36.01 -5.23
C LEU A 558 22.49 36.88 -4.26
N GLY A 559 23.11 37.85 -3.57
CA GLY A 559 22.47 38.65 -2.53
C GLY A 559 22.27 37.91 -1.22
N VAL A 560 22.98 36.79 -0.99
CA VAL A 560 22.89 35.94 0.20
C VAL A 560 24.24 35.89 0.92
N GLN A 561 24.22 35.72 2.24
CA GLN A 561 25.42 35.50 3.04
C GLN A 561 25.13 34.48 4.14
N ILE A 562 26.07 33.53 4.34
CA ILE A 562 26.08 32.73 5.55
C ILE A 562 26.54 33.64 6.68
N MET A 563 25.71 33.71 7.74
CA MET A 563 25.99 34.49 8.93
C MET A 563 27.20 33.92 9.65
N ASP A 564 27.97 34.82 10.25
CA ASP A 564 29.02 34.42 11.20
C ASP A 564 28.37 33.89 12.50
N GLY A 565 28.95 32.85 13.09
CA GLY A 565 28.38 32.09 14.21
C GLY A 565 27.73 30.76 13.82
N THR A 566 27.28 30.02 14.84
CA THR A 566 26.54 28.75 14.72
C THR A 566 25.21 28.88 15.44
N LEU A 567 24.12 28.44 14.84
CA LEU A 567 22.83 28.42 15.51
C LEU A 567 22.83 27.34 16.60
N ALA A 568 22.26 27.70 17.74
CA ALA A 568 22.00 26.81 18.85
C ALA A 568 20.52 26.92 19.24
N GLN A 569 19.96 25.83 19.77
CA GLN A 569 18.58 25.73 20.21
C GLN A 569 18.52 25.18 21.64
N ASP A 570 17.62 25.74 22.45
CA ASP A 570 17.30 25.21 23.77
C ASP A 570 16.41 23.98 23.59
N ASP A 571 16.94 22.80 23.93
CA ASP A 571 16.22 21.54 23.89
C ASP A 571 16.66 20.65 25.07
N LYS A 572 15.68 20.09 25.76
CA LYS A 572 15.91 19.24 26.95
C LYS A 572 16.49 17.86 26.61
N ASP A 573 16.23 17.37 25.39
CA ASP A 573 16.52 15.99 24.97
C ASP A 573 17.70 15.94 24.00
N PHE A 574 18.02 17.05 23.32
CA PHE A 574 19.06 17.12 22.28
C PHE A 574 20.12 18.18 22.60
N ALA A 575 21.34 17.95 22.07
CA ALA A 575 22.42 18.92 22.18
C ALA A 575 22.03 20.24 21.50
N ALA A 576 22.53 21.36 22.01
CA ALA A 576 22.14 22.68 21.53
C ALA A 576 22.48 22.92 20.04
N ASP A 577 23.48 22.22 19.50
CA ASP A 577 23.85 22.28 18.08
C ASP A 577 22.93 21.44 17.17
N GLN A 578 22.02 20.65 17.74
CA GLN A 578 20.98 19.92 17.01
C GLN A 578 19.76 20.83 16.80
N VAL A 579 19.85 21.68 15.78
CA VAL A 579 18.83 22.68 15.49
C VAL A 579 17.71 22.10 14.64
N LYS A 580 16.46 22.38 15.04
CA LYS A 580 15.24 22.08 14.30
C LYS A 580 14.76 23.32 13.55
N SER A 581 14.62 23.20 12.24
CA SER A 581 14.02 24.23 11.38
C SER A 581 12.69 23.76 10.82
N TYR A 582 11.76 24.67 10.59
CA TYR A 582 10.42 24.36 10.08
C TYR A 582 10.17 25.03 8.74
N VAL A 583 9.39 24.36 7.89
CA VAL A 583 8.95 24.91 6.61
C VAL A 583 8.08 26.15 6.88
N THR A 584 8.42 27.28 6.24
CA THR A 584 7.64 28.52 6.35
C THR A 584 6.36 28.44 5.52
N SER A 585 5.45 29.41 5.70
CA SER A 585 4.27 29.52 4.84
C SER A 585 4.63 29.72 3.36
N LEU A 586 5.74 30.42 3.06
CA LEU A 586 6.25 30.58 1.70
C LEU A 586 6.87 29.28 1.16
N GLY A 587 7.51 28.49 2.03
CA GLY A 587 8.05 27.19 1.67
C GLY A 587 6.97 26.17 1.31
N ALA A 588 5.78 26.27 1.93
CA ALA A 588 4.67 25.35 1.69
C ALA A 588 4.19 25.31 0.23
N ASP A 589 4.46 26.36 -0.55
CA ASP A 589 4.10 26.46 -1.97
C ASP A 589 5.01 25.59 -2.88
N PHE A 590 6.12 25.04 -2.37
CA PHE A 590 7.11 24.27 -3.14
C PHE A 590 6.73 22.78 -3.33
N GLY A 591 5.46 22.53 -3.65
CA GLY A 591 4.94 21.19 -3.93
C GLY A 591 4.34 20.48 -2.72
N ARG A 592 3.57 19.41 -2.98
CA ARG A 592 2.73 18.75 -1.97
C ARG A 592 3.54 18.19 -0.80
N ARG A 593 4.73 17.66 -1.09
CA ARG A 593 5.61 17.08 -0.06
C ARG A 593 6.10 18.14 0.94
N ILE A 594 6.52 19.29 0.45
CA ILE A 594 6.95 20.42 1.29
C ILE A 594 5.75 21.03 2.03
N GLY A 595 4.61 21.16 1.37
CA GLY A 595 3.36 21.62 2.00
C GLY A 595 2.90 20.72 3.15
N ASN A 596 3.07 19.40 3.03
CA ASN A 596 2.77 18.47 4.12
C ASN A 596 3.69 18.67 5.33
N LEU A 597 5.00 18.90 5.12
CA LEU A 597 5.93 19.20 6.22
C LEU A 597 5.51 20.46 6.97
N HIS A 598 5.06 21.50 6.26
CA HIS A 598 4.52 22.71 6.88
C HIS A 598 3.25 22.43 7.69
N LYS A 599 2.30 21.68 7.11
CA LYS A 599 1.01 21.36 7.73
C LYS A 599 1.17 20.54 9.01
N GLU A 600 2.03 19.52 8.98
CA GLU A 600 2.27 18.61 10.11
C GLU A 600 3.30 19.16 11.11
N LYS A 601 3.95 20.29 10.77
CA LYS A 601 5.07 20.90 11.53
C LYS A 601 6.22 19.91 11.76
N ASP A 602 6.50 19.07 10.78
CA ASP A 602 7.63 18.16 10.83
C ASP A 602 8.94 18.96 10.71
N ALA A 603 9.82 18.81 11.70
CA ALA A 603 11.09 19.53 11.76
C ALA A 603 12.12 18.96 10.77
N ILE A 604 12.93 19.84 10.19
CA ILE A 604 14.14 19.49 9.45
C ILE A 604 15.29 19.71 10.45
N SER A 605 15.97 18.62 10.78
CA SER A 605 17.02 18.62 11.80
C SER A 605 18.38 18.69 11.16
N THR A 606 19.24 19.52 11.72
CA THR A 606 20.63 19.72 11.26
C THR A 606 21.54 19.78 12.47
N LYS A 607 22.80 19.35 12.32
CA LYS A 607 23.78 19.42 13.39
C LYS A 607 24.83 20.48 13.06
N GLY A 608 24.79 21.61 13.77
CA GLY A 608 25.68 22.73 13.52
C GLY A 608 25.31 23.49 12.24
N VAL A 609 24.19 24.22 12.26
CA VAL A 609 23.72 25.03 11.13
C VAL A 609 24.08 26.50 11.30
N ALA A 610 24.40 27.19 10.21
CA ALA A 610 24.57 28.64 10.22
C ALA A 610 23.28 29.33 9.76
N GLY A 611 22.97 30.49 10.34
CA GLY A 611 21.91 31.34 9.83
C GLY A 611 22.25 31.92 8.45
N LEU A 612 21.24 32.22 7.66
CA LEU A 612 21.38 32.90 6.37
C LEU A 612 20.79 34.31 6.47
N ASN A 613 21.50 35.27 5.91
CA ASN A 613 20.99 36.63 5.69
C ASN A 613 20.95 36.93 4.19
N PHE A 614 20.02 37.77 3.76
CA PHE A 614 19.88 38.13 2.34
C PHE A 614 19.40 39.58 2.17
N THR A 615 19.59 40.10 0.96
CA THR A 615 19.14 41.45 0.58
C THR A 615 18.24 41.36 -0.65
N ASP A 616 17.09 42.05 -0.61
CA ASP A 616 16.09 42.01 -1.70
C ASP A 616 16.40 42.94 -2.89
N ASN A 617 17.62 43.49 -2.97
CA ASN A 617 18.00 44.47 -3.99
C ASN A 617 18.69 43.85 -5.22
N GLY A 618 18.70 42.52 -5.34
CA GLY A 618 19.38 41.79 -6.42
C GLY A 618 18.44 41.29 -7.52
N ASP A 619 19.01 40.57 -8.51
CA ASP A 619 18.27 40.01 -9.65
C ASP A 619 17.39 38.79 -9.30
N PHE A 620 17.54 38.25 -8.08
CA PHE A 620 16.83 37.07 -7.62
C PHE A 620 15.66 37.45 -6.72
N LYS A 621 14.51 36.80 -6.96
CA LYS A 621 13.45 36.71 -5.97
C LYS A 621 13.83 35.66 -4.94
N ILE A 622 14.02 36.08 -3.69
CA ILE A 622 14.44 35.24 -2.57
C ILE A 622 13.24 34.92 -1.68
N GLN A 623 13.09 33.65 -1.28
CA GLN A 623 12.05 33.20 -0.36
C GLN A 623 12.66 32.33 0.74
N THR A 624 12.32 32.61 1.99
CA THR A 624 12.73 31.78 3.13
C THR A 624 11.96 30.48 3.12
N LEU A 625 12.67 29.35 3.02
CA LEU A 625 12.07 28.01 2.99
C LEU A 625 11.99 27.40 4.37
N LEU A 626 13.09 27.46 5.11
CA LEU A 626 13.22 26.94 6.48
C LEU A 626 13.63 28.06 7.42
N SER A 627 12.99 28.09 8.59
CA SER A 627 13.34 29.02 9.67
C SER A 627 13.34 28.30 11.02
N THR A 628 14.19 28.74 11.94
CA THR A 628 14.18 28.27 13.32
C THR A 628 13.08 28.93 14.14
N ASP A 629 12.74 28.34 15.29
CA ASP A 629 11.87 29.01 16.28
C ASP A 629 12.70 30.04 17.08
N GLY A 630 12.36 31.32 16.97
CA GLY A 630 13.08 32.39 17.66
C GLY A 630 12.90 32.41 19.18
N ALA A 631 11.88 31.71 19.71
CA ALA A 631 11.73 31.55 21.15
C ALA A 631 12.78 30.60 21.76
N GLU A 632 13.26 29.64 20.96
CA GLU A 632 14.16 28.57 21.40
C GLU A 632 15.57 28.72 20.83
N SER A 633 15.76 29.52 19.78
CA SER A 633 17.02 29.54 19.02
C SER A 633 17.80 30.84 19.15
N TRP A 634 19.13 30.75 19.12
CA TRP A 634 20.04 31.90 19.05
C TRP A 634 21.21 31.62 18.11
N ASN A 635 21.77 32.67 17.52
CA ASN A 635 23.03 32.60 16.82
C ASN A 635 24.18 32.81 17.81
N MET A 636 24.98 31.77 18.03
CA MET A 636 26.12 31.78 18.93
C MET A 636 27.37 32.27 18.21
N LYS A 637 28.01 33.32 18.74
CA LYS A 637 29.21 33.93 18.13
C LYS A 637 30.53 33.32 18.59
N GLY A 638 30.52 32.63 19.73
CA GLY A 638 31.68 31.91 20.27
C GLY A 638 31.95 30.58 19.54
N LYS A 639 33.12 29.97 19.84
CA LYS A 639 33.40 28.60 19.40
C LYS A 639 32.51 27.64 20.19
N LEU A 640 31.76 26.78 19.50
CA LEU A 640 31.05 25.68 20.13
C LEU A 640 32.05 24.76 20.82
N VAL A 641 32.01 24.71 22.15
CA VAL A 641 32.74 23.74 22.96
C VAL A 641 31.70 22.78 23.50
N ILE A 642 31.64 21.60 22.92
CA ILE A 642 30.80 20.50 23.43
C ILE A 642 31.61 19.81 24.52
N ASP A 643 31.64 20.41 25.72
CA ASP A 643 32.07 19.73 26.94
C ASP A 643 30.83 19.28 27.75
N SER A 644 31.03 18.74 28.95
CA SER A 644 29.91 18.24 29.77
C SER A 644 28.96 19.36 30.28
N ALA A 645 29.20 20.63 29.96
CA ALA A 645 28.35 21.75 30.34
C ALA A 645 27.35 22.10 29.21
N ASP A 646 26.13 22.46 29.61
CA ASP A 646 25.10 22.88 28.66
C ASP A 646 25.48 24.19 27.98
N VAL A 647 25.26 24.27 26.66
CA VAL A 647 25.45 25.50 25.89
C VAL A 647 24.25 26.39 26.13
N VAL A 648 24.47 27.52 26.83
CA VAL A 648 23.40 28.46 27.22
C VAL A 648 23.56 29.77 26.48
N TYR A 649 22.43 30.37 26.08
CA TYR A 649 22.39 31.71 25.48
C TYR A 649 23.12 32.75 26.33
N ASN A 650 24.11 33.43 25.74
CA ASN A 650 24.91 34.44 26.41
C ASN A 650 24.96 35.77 25.62
N PRO A 651 24.08 36.74 25.92
CA PRO A 651 24.08 38.03 25.21
C PRO A 651 25.39 38.83 25.42
N GLN A 652 26.11 38.60 26.52
CA GLN A 652 27.41 39.28 26.77
C GLN A 652 28.52 38.74 25.86
N ALA A 653 28.37 37.52 25.33
CA ALA A 653 29.27 36.94 24.33
C ALA A 653 28.95 37.38 22.89
N GLY A 654 27.92 38.23 22.70
CA GLY A 654 27.46 38.68 21.39
C GLY A 654 26.45 37.73 20.73
N ASP A 655 25.91 36.76 21.47
CA ASP A 655 24.85 35.90 20.98
C ASP A 655 23.58 36.70 20.70
N VAL A 656 22.89 36.35 19.61
CA VAL A 656 21.65 37.01 19.19
C VAL A 656 20.52 35.99 19.20
N LYS A 657 19.49 36.23 20.01
CA LYS A 657 18.29 35.39 20.05
C LYS A 657 17.25 35.91 19.05
N ASP A 658 16.92 35.10 18.05
CA ASP A 658 15.97 35.43 16.97
C ASP A 658 15.55 34.17 16.18
N SER A 659 14.60 34.31 15.26
CA SER A 659 14.32 33.33 14.22
C SER A 659 15.27 33.53 13.04
N PHE A 660 15.96 32.47 12.63
CA PHE A 660 16.97 32.54 11.59
C PHE A 660 16.56 31.70 10.37
N PRO A 661 16.61 32.26 9.15
CA PRO A 661 16.55 31.48 7.93
C PRO A 661 17.68 30.45 7.88
N THR A 662 17.36 29.18 7.64
CA THR A 662 18.34 28.09 7.48
C THR A 662 18.36 27.52 6.06
N ALA A 663 17.32 27.79 5.27
CA ALA A 663 17.31 27.53 3.84
C ALA A 663 16.54 28.61 3.07
N LEU A 664 17.06 28.99 1.89
CA LEU A 664 16.49 29.99 0.99
C LEU A 664 16.30 29.41 -0.42
N ALA A 665 15.17 29.69 -1.05
CA ALA A 665 14.93 29.49 -2.47
C ALA A 665 15.16 30.81 -3.22
N LEU A 666 15.93 30.76 -4.29
CA LEU A 666 16.19 31.89 -5.17
C LEU A 666 15.72 31.55 -6.58
N THR A 667 15.01 32.50 -7.21
CA THR A 667 14.52 32.38 -8.59
C THR A 667 14.80 33.62 -9.40
N ARG A 668 15.14 33.45 -10.68
CA ARG A 668 15.15 34.53 -11.68
C ARG A 668 14.94 33.98 -13.08
N MET A 669 14.57 34.84 -14.03
CA MET A 669 14.45 34.46 -15.44
C MET A 669 15.77 34.71 -16.16
N VAL A 670 16.32 33.68 -16.81
CA VAL A 670 17.51 33.78 -17.67
C VAL A 670 17.22 33.06 -18.99
N ASN A 671 17.37 33.73 -20.13
CA ASN A 671 17.16 33.15 -21.46
C ASN A 671 15.79 32.43 -21.62
N GLY A 672 14.73 32.96 -21.01
CA GLY A 672 13.38 32.37 -21.06
C GLY A 672 13.16 31.14 -20.15
N LYS A 673 14.16 30.75 -19.36
CA LYS A 673 14.09 29.68 -18.35
C LYS A 673 14.14 30.28 -16.95
N GLU A 674 13.30 29.78 -16.05
CA GLU A 674 13.41 30.11 -14.62
C GLU A 674 14.60 29.34 -14.02
N GLN A 675 15.64 30.07 -13.63
CA GLN A 675 16.76 29.53 -12.86
C GLN A 675 16.32 29.34 -11.40
N ARG A 676 16.68 28.20 -10.83
CA ARG A 676 16.31 27.77 -9.48
C ARG A 676 17.57 27.49 -8.66
N ILE A 677 17.73 28.16 -7.52
CA ILE A 677 18.87 27.95 -6.62
C ILE A 677 18.37 27.71 -5.20
N LEU A 678 18.90 26.68 -4.54
CA LEU A 678 18.68 26.39 -3.11
C LEU A 678 19.96 26.70 -2.35
N VAL A 679 19.87 27.51 -1.30
CA VAL A 679 20.97 27.76 -0.36
C VAL A 679 20.58 27.23 1.00
N THR A 680 21.42 26.40 1.62
CA THR A 680 21.26 25.92 3.00
C THR A 680 22.45 26.32 3.85
N GLY A 681 22.18 26.66 5.11
CA GLY A 681 23.22 27.02 6.09
C GLY A 681 23.99 25.82 6.67
N ASP A 682 23.57 24.61 6.29
CA ASP A 682 24.14 23.34 6.73
C ASP A 682 24.12 22.32 5.58
N ALA A 683 25.13 21.45 5.53
CA ALA A 683 25.23 20.32 4.62
C ALA A 683 24.80 19.00 5.28
N ASP A 684 24.73 18.93 6.62
CA ASP A 684 24.30 17.73 7.33
C ASP A 684 22.83 17.37 7.12
N PHE A 685 21.96 18.30 6.70
CA PHE A 685 20.56 17.99 6.41
C PHE A 685 20.36 16.80 5.44
N LEU A 686 21.32 16.55 4.54
CA LEU A 686 21.32 15.45 3.56
C LEU A 686 22.26 14.29 3.92
N SER A 687 22.97 14.39 5.05
CA SER A 687 23.98 13.41 5.46
C SER A 687 23.37 12.02 5.72
N ASN A 688 24.20 11.00 5.58
CA ASN A 688 23.82 9.61 5.84
C ASN A 688 23.27 9.44 7.28
N ILE A 689 23.84 10.14 8.26
CA ILE A 689 23.40 10.06 9.66
C ILE A 689 22.05 10.75 9.88
N GLU A 690 21.82 11.93 9.31
CA GLU A 690 20.54 12.66 9.50
C GLU A 690 19.37 11.97 8.79
N LEU A 691 19.59 11.37 7.61
CA LEU A 691 18.56 10.59 6.93
C LEU A 691 18.22 9.28 7.65
N GLY A 692 19.14 8.74 8.45
CA GLY A 692 18.92 7.53 9.26
C GLY A 692 18.38 7.81 10.67
N ARG A 693 18.26 9.08 11.05
CA ARG A 693 17.93 9.49 12.42
C ARG A 693 16.47 9.18 12.76
N ARG A 694 16.25 8.64 13.96
CA ARG A 694 14.90 8.37 14.50
C ARG A 694 14.41 9.42 15.50
N PHE A 695 15.36 10.06 16.20
CA PHE A 695 15.10 11.04 17.25
C PHE A 695 16.00 12.28 17.06
N PRO A 696 15.42 13.49 16.91
CA PRO A 696 13.98 13.73 16.72
C PRO A 696 13.48 13.05 15.43
N ARG A 697 12.16 12.89 15.29
CA ARG A 697 11.59 12.51 13.98
C ARG A 697 11.81 13.70 13.04
N THR A 698 12.39 13.45 11.87
CA THR A 698 12.77 14.52 10.94
C THR A 698 12.10 14.38 9.58
N GLY A 699 11.86 15.52 8.92
CA GLY A 699 11.36 15.63 7.57
C GLY A 699 12.46 15.76 6.50
N ASN A 700 13.73 15.47 6.83
CA ASN A 700 14.89 15.76 5.97
C ASN A 700 14.81 15.09 4.59
N ALA A 701 14.46 13.80 4.55
CA ALA A 701 14.29 13.07 3.29
C ALA A 701 13.17 13.68 2.44
N ASP A 702 12.06 14.05 3.09
CA ASP A 702 10.91 14.62 2.41
C ASP A 702 11.20 16.02 1.87
N PHE A 703 11.91 16.83 2.64
CA PHE A 703 12.37 18.15 2.25
C PHE A 703 13.25 18.05 1.00
N TYR A 704 14.30 17.23 1.06
CA TYR A 704 15.19 17.03 -0.09
C TYR A 704 14.45 16.53 -1.33
N GLN A 705 13.58 15.52 -1.19
CA GLN A 705 12.79 14.98 -2.29
C GLN A 705 11.85 15.99 -2.94
N GLY A 706 11.21 16.86 -2.14
CA GLY A 706 10.36 17.92 -2.67
C GLY A 706 11.16 18.92 -3.53
N PHE A 707 12.34 19.34 -3.06
CA PHE A 707 13.17 20.29 -3.80
C PHE A 707 13.78 19.75 -5.10
N LEU A 708 13.94 18.44 -5.22
CA LEU A 708 14.35 17.82 -6.49
C LEU A 708 13.24 17.87 -7.55
N GLY A 709 11.99 17.74 -7.12
CA GLY A 709 10.80 18.03 -7.93
C GLY A 709 10.86 19.45 -8.50
N TRP A 710 11.24 20.39 -7.65
CA TRP A 710 11.46 21.78 -8.06
C TRP A 710 12.63 21.93 -9.04
N PHE A 711 13.80 21.33 -8.82
CA PHE A 711 14.89 21.42 -9.80
C PHE A 711 14.58 20.79 -11.16
N SER A 712 13.74 19.75 -11.20
CA SER A 712 13.37 19.05 -12.43
C SER A 712 12.17 19.67 -13.17
N TYR A 713 11.61 20.77 -12.69
CA TYR A 713 10.38 21.39 -13.22
C TYR A 713 9.18 20.45 -13.19
N GLY A 714 9.05 19.67 -12.10
CA GLY A 714 7.96 18.71 -11.90
C GLY A 714 8.08 17.44 -12.76
N LYS A 715 9.23 17.20 -13.39
CA LYS A 715 9.44 15.98 -14.20
C LYS A 715 9.69 14.76 -13.32
N PHE A 716 10.49 14.90 -12.27
CA PHE A 716 10.91 13.86 -11.32
C PHE A 716 11.21 14.45 -9.91
N PRO A 717 11.02 13.72 -8.79
CA PRO A 717 10.31 12.45 -8.73
C PRO A 717 8.87 12.62 -9.21
N ILE A 718 8.24 11.53 -9.64
CA ILE A 718 6.84 11.59 -10.05
C ILE A 718 5.99 11.78 -8.80
N GLU A 719 5.34 12.94 -8.70
CA GLU A 719 4.33 13.14 -7.67
C GLU A 719 3.10 12.29 -8.01
N VAL A 720 2.80 11.34 -7.13
CA VAL A 720 1.56 10.58 -7.15
C VAL A 720 0.60 11.23 -6.17
N SER A 721 -0.56 11.67 -6.67
CA SER A 721 -1.58 12.31 -5.85
C SER A 721 -2.90 11.60 -6.01
N TRP A 722 -3.51 11.27 -4.88
CA TRP A 722 -4.90 10.87 -4.80
C TRP A 722 -5.72 12.00 -4.17
N ALA A 723 -7.04 11.92 -4.35
CA ALA A 723 -7.96 12.79 -3.63
C ALA A 723 -7.85 12.52 -2.13
N ASP A 724 -7.82 13.59 -1.34
CA ASP A 724 -7.79 13.46 0.11
C ASP A 724 -9.11 12.86 0.63
N PRO A 725 -9.05 12.04 1.68
CA PRO A 725 -10.25 11.61 2.38
C PRO A 725 -10.97 12.84 2.93
N VAL A 726 -12.30 12.86 2.80
CA VAL A 726 -13.16 13.94 3.29
C VAL A 726 -13.78 13.60 4.65
N ASP A 727 -13.64 12.35 5.07
CA ASP A 727 -14.23 11.76 6.27
C ASP A 727 -13.24 11.70 7.44
N ASN A 728 -12.83 12.90 7.87
CA ASN A 728 -11.77 13.09 8.86
C ASN A 728 -12.29 13.58 10.23
N LYS A 729 -13.61 13.61 10.43
CA LYS A 729 -14.22 14.14 11.64
C LYS A 729 -15.44 13.33 12.09
N LEU A 730 -15.55 13.14 13.40
CA LEU A 730 -16.73 12.58 14.05
C LEU A 730 -17.58 13.70 14.67
N ASN A 731 -18.86 13.72 14.32
CA ASN A 731 -19.87 14.57 14.95
C ASN A 731 -20.51 13.86 16.14
N MET A 732 -19.71 13.54 17.16
CA MET A 732 -20.19 12.88 18.36
C MET A 732 -19.34 13.20 19.58
N THR A 733 -19.99 13.29 20.74
CA THR A 733 -19.40 13.40 22.07
C THR A 733 -19.41 12.04 22.79
N GLY A 734 -18.67 11.91 23.90
CA GLY A 734 -18.65 10.70 24.73
C GLY A 734 -20.04 10.21 25.18
N ASP A 735 -20.97 11.12 25.54
CA ASP A 735 -22.34 10.76 25.92
C ASP A 735 -23.12 10.15 24.75
N GLY A 736 -22.88 10.62 23.52
CA GLY A 736 -23.45 10.07 22.30
C GLY A 736 -23.04 8.61 22.06
N VAL A 737 -21.79 8.26 22.38
CA VAL A 737 -21.28 6.88 22.28
C VAL A 737 -22.10 5.93 23.16
N SER A 738 -22.40 6.35 24.40
CA SER A 738 -23.21 5.56 25.34
C SER A 738 -24.63 5.31 24.80
N ALA A 739 -25.26 6.31 24.19
CA ALA A 739 -26.59 6.17 23.58
C ALA A 739 -26.58 5.20 22.38
N VAL A 740 -25.56 5.28 21.53
CA VAL A 740 -25.36 4.34 20.40
C VAL A 740 -25.15 2.91 20.92
N LYS A 741 -24.35 2.73 21.98
CA LYS A 741 -24.09 1.42 22.61
C LYS A 741 -25.36 0.80 23.16
N TRP A 742 -26.15 1.54 23.95
CA TRP A 742 -27.42 1.04 24.50
C TRP A 742 -28.46 0.73 23.43
N SER A 743 -28.57 1.58 22.40
CA SER A 743 -29.55 1.36 21.33
C SER A 743 -29.19 0.17 20.43
N SER A 744 -27.92 0.04 20.02
CA SER A 744 -27.47 -1.02 19.12
C SER A 744 -27.29 -2.39 19.80
N LEU A 745 -26.91 -2.44 21.08
CA LEU A 745 -26.70 -3.69 21.82
C LEU A 745 -27.90 -4.12 22.68
N GLY A 746 -28.79 -3.19 23.03
CA GLY A 746 -29.94 -3.46 23.89
C GLY A 746 -31.27 -3.30 23.15
N VAL A 747 -31.60 -2.07 22.75
CA VAL A 747 -32.95 -1.72 22.24
C VAL A 747 -33.29 -2.46 20.95
N ILE A 748 -32.44 -2.38 19.91
CA ILE A 748 -32.72 -3.00 18.61
C ILE A 748 -32.73 -4.55 18.73
N PRO A 749 -31.74 -5.21 19.35
CA PRO A 749 -31.82 -6.63 19.66
C PRO A 749 -33.08 -7.04 20.43
N GLY A 750 -33.48 -6.24 21.43
CA GLY A 750 -34.70 -6.46 22.20
C GLY A 750 -35.96 -6.37 21.35
N LEU A 751 -36.05 -5.38 20.45
CA LEU A 751 -37.17 -5.24 19.51
C LEU A 751 -37.25 -6.43 18.52
N LEU A 752 -36.10 -6.91 18.02
CA LEU A 752 -36.05 -8.11 17.18
C LEU A 752 -36.49 -9.35 17.95
N LEU A 753 -36.06 -9.50 19.20
CA LEU A 753 -36.46 -10.62 20.07
C LEU A 753 -37.97 -10.59 20.35
N LEU A 754 -38.53 -9.42 20.66
CA LEU A 754 -39.96 -9.23 20.86
C LEU A 754 -40.74 -9.56 19.58
N THR A 755 -40.29 -9.07 18.43
CA THR A 755 -40.93 -9.34 17.14
C THR A 755 -40.93 -10.84 16.82
N GLY A 756 -39.79 -11.51 16.99
CA GLY A 756 -39.68 -12.96 16.82
C GLY A 756 -40.58 -13.73 17.78
N THR A 757 -40.62 -13.33 19.05
CA THR A 757 -41.46 -13.95 20.08
C THR A 757 -42.95 -13.81 19.76
N ILE A 758 -43.42 -12.61 19.39
CA ILE A 758 -44.82 -12.36 19.02
C ILE A 758 -45.21 -13.23 17.82
N LEU A 759 -44.33 -13.32 16.82
CA LEU A 759 -44.58 -14.10 15.61
C LEU A 759 -44.67 -15.60 15.92
N LEU A 760 -43.77 -16.12 16.76
CA LEU A 760 -43.79 -17.52 17.22
C LEU A 760 -45.04 -17.85 18.05
N ILE A 761 -45.47 -16.95 18.96
CA ILE A 761 -46.68 -17.14 19.76
C ILE A 761 -47.94 -17.11 18.88
N ARG A 762 -48.04 -16.16 17.93
CA ARG A 762 -49.18 -16.08 17.01
C ARG A 762 -49.34 -17.31 16.15
N ARG A 763 -48.24 -17.97 15.80
CA ARG A 763 -48.27 -19.27 15.10
C ARG A 763 -48.84 -20.35 16.00
N ASN A 764 -48.37 -20.51 17.24
CA ASN A 764 -48.85 -21.60 18.11
C ASN A 764 -50.35 -21.49 18.48
N ARG A 765 -50.99 -20.34 18.24
CA ARG A 765 -52.43 -20.11 18.42
C ARG A 765 -53.27 -20.40 17.16
N LYS A 766 -52.66 -20.69 16.01
CA LYS A 766 -53.31 -21.08 14.75
C LYS A 766 -52.93 -22.50 14.38
#